data_AF-A0A956FCD1-F1
#
_entry.id   AF-A0A956FCD1-F1
#
_cell.length_a   1.000
_cell.length_b   1.000
_cell.length_c   1.000
_cell.angle_alpha   90.00
_cell.angle_beta   90.00
_cell.angle_gamma   90.00
#
_symmetry.space_group_name_H-M   'P 1'
#
loop_
_entity.id
_entity.type
_entity.pdbx_description
1 polymer ?
#
loop_
_entity_poly.entity_id
_entity_poly.type
_entity_poly.pdbx_seq_one_letter_code
_entity_poly.pdbx_strand_id
1 'polypeptide(L)'
;MSTIVPLAKTHVEERHDERLATAWIRTERAAAPAPAGRWLTHEGDPTHRFAAPDPEGPVLIMLGSSGSPAMAELVAHGRSGARVYALAPSWWEPTAVALKGCPRVLVRRVDEVPVSAVHTMHGARVWMGSTFGGATPWNLRLDDEQAAALRQLFLRAFWHDAIDEAWSGANPPRMRAAAARPFDVPSPSADAVVRLVEASTTLEVTRPEQRVHLDGGTPPDARLRRLWIPPSGAHHPKLARLVREGTTIVWDDLGLPDLATDGRSGAILLPGARDRLRIELSPPQAAELAARLDEPTAWAFGIDLRLGDHASKGTALWIDGAETARAIEPEQVIDLADIVVPELRDMDGALPKAWPPAHPLSLTARYRFTVCPPRVPAKAKEDPLLGRWRQVDEHWASRVQALEQALAAADDHRGQLASTFSRLVGALVGLGRTHGGLQSELSDLAAQRPSRAGPAEARDLLQRLVELDGGVSRLRSEQDDAEHEARVEDERARQEAAWNARVEQARRELPAKRAELDDAEARRTTLRGERDEAERALGASDGGKQVRKDLRARLRKHSDELDRLDRRIRKIGDELTACEQQANERFSFLPPPRSKPSPKGRGGRFVPTATAGSTITVPDEALPEVGTLMSLKGQRYLVIDTWEHLELGERAAQRLSARLRAPEDA
;
A
#
# COMPACT_ATOMS: atom_id res chain seq x y z
N MET A 1 -5.68 8.50 18.75
CA MET A 1 -5.88 9.40 17.60
C MET A 1 -5.96 8.53 16.38
N SER A 2 -7.01 8.67 15.57
CA SER A 2 -7.19 7.86 14.37
C SER A 2 -6.37 8.47 13.23
N THR A 3 -5.38 7.74 12.73
CA THR A 3 -4.54 8.16 11.61
C THR A 3 -5.30 8.11 10.29
N ILE A 4 -5.04 9.06 9.41
CA ILE A 4 -5.60 9.05 8.06
C ILE A 4 -4.88 7.98 7.24
N VAL A 5 -5.58 6.89 6.93
CA VAL A 5 -5.06 5.73 6.18
C VAL A 5 -6.08 5.29 5.12
N PRO A 6 -5.67 4.53 4.08
CA PRO A 6 -6.58 3.95 3.12
C PRO A 6 -7.69 3.13 3.78
N LEU A 7 -8.93 3.31 3.32
CA LEU A 7 -10.10 2.62 3.83
C LEU A 7 -10.45 1.45 2.90
N ALA A 8 -10.24 0.22 3.38
CA ALA A 8 -10.72 -0.96 2.69
C ALA A 8 -12.25 -1.04 2.81
N LYS A 9 -12.94 -1.11 1.67
CA LYS A 9 -14.39 -1.22 1.59
C LYS A 9 -14.80 -2.46 0.81
N THR A 10 -15.97 -2.97 1.17
CA THR A 10 -16.61 -4.06 0.47
C THR A 10 -18.03 -3.66 0.09
N HIS A 11 -18.46 -4.10 -1.09
CA HIS A 11 -19.84 -4.06 -1.51
C HIS A 11 -20.27 -5.47 -1.85
N VAL A 12 -21.45 -5.87 -1.37
CA VAL A 12 -21.99 -7.20 -1.57
C VAL A 12 -23.28 -7.06 -2.36
N GLU A 13 -23.34 -7.75 -3.49
CA GLU A 13 -24.53 -7.89 -4.31
C GLU A 13 -25.05 -9.32 -4.17
N GLU A 14 -26.26 -9.45 -3.65
CA GLU A 14 -26.96 -10.74 -3.55
C GLU A 14 -27.72 -11.02 -4.84
N ARG A 15 -27.49 -12.20 -5.43
CA ARG A 15 -27.98 -12.57 -6.77
C ARG A 15 -28.83 -13.84 -6.75
N HIS A 16 -29.35 -14.22 -5.60
CA HIS A 16 -30.25 -15.37 -5.44
C HIS A 16 -31.51 -15.24 -6.30
N ASP A 17 -32.02 -14.02 -6.47
CA ASP A 17 -33.22 -13.71 -7.25
C ASP A 17 -32.93 -13.41 -8.72
N GLU A 18 -31.66 -13.38 -9.12
CA GLU A 18 -31.31 -13.17 -10.52
C GLU A 18 -31.74 -14.36 -11.36
N ARG A 19 -32.20 -14.06 -12.57
CA ARG A 19 -32.80 -15.04 -13.46
C ARG A 19 -31.95 -15.23 -14.71
N LEU A 20 -31.56 -16.47 -14.96
CA LEU A 20 -30.97 -16.88 -16.22
C LEU A 20 -32.08 -16.99 -17.27
N ALA A 21 -31.89 -16.33 -18.41
CA ALA A 21 -32.85 -16.41 -19.51
C ALA A 21 -33.09 -17.87 -19.95
N THR A 22 -32.01 -18.66 -20.00
CA THR A 22 -32.01 -20.07 -20.40
C THR A 22 -30.83 -20.80 -19.78
N ALA A 23 -30.99 -22.08 -19.43
CA ALA A 23 -29.87 -22.97 -19.15
C ALA A 23 -30.28 -24.44 -19.26
N TRP A 24 -29.31 -25.32 -19.49
CA TRP A 24 -29.43 -26.73 -19.16
C TRP A 24 -29.16 -26.93 -17.68
N ILE A 25 -30.03 -27.69 -17.01
CA ILE A 25 -29.92 -28.03 -15.59
C ILE A 25 -29.64 -29.52 -15.48
N ARG A 26 -28.56 -29.88 -14.79
CA ARG A 26 -28.28 -31.25 -14.40
C ARG A 26 -28.86 -31.55 -13.03
N THR A 27 -29.73 -32.55 -12.96
CA THR A 27 -30.19 -33.15 -11.71
C THR A 27 -29.40 -34.42 -11.44
N GLU A 28 -29.00 -34.64 -10.19
CA GLU A 28 -28.39 -35.91 -9.78
C GLU A 28 -29.40 -37.04 -9.98
N ARG A 29 -29.13 -37.92 -10.95
CA ARG A 29 -29.91 -39.13 -11.18
C ARG A 29 -29.00 -40.34 -11.06
N ALA A 30 -29.43 -41.33 -10.28
CA ALA A 30 -28.87 -42.67 -10.34
C ALA A 30 -29.30 -43.31 -11.67
N ALA A 31 -28.34 -43.79 -12.46
CA ALA A 31 -28.63 -44.49 -13.71
C ALA A 31 -29.61 -45.64 -13.45
N ALA A 32 -30.83 -45.52 -13.98
CA ALA A 32 -31.79 -46.60 -13.91
C ALA A 32 -31.37 -47.68 -14.93
N PRO A 33 -31.37 -48.97 -14.56
CA PRO A 33 -31.11 -50.02 -15.53
C PRO A 33 -32.13 -49.95 -16.66
N ALA A 34 -31.67 -50.12 -17.91
CA ALA A 34 -32.55 -50.15 -19.06
C ALA A 34 -33.56 -51.32 -18.91
N PRO A 35 -34.87 -51.06 -18.97
CA PRO A 35 -35.85 -52.13 -18.91
C PRO A 35 -35.72 -53.05 -20.13
N ALA A 36 -35.87 -54.35 -19.90
CA ALA A 36 -35.89 -55.37 -20.95
C ALA A 36 -37.20 -55.27 -21.75
N GLY A 37 -37.15 -54.58 -22.89
CA GLY A 37 -38.25 -54.46 -23.82
C GLY A 37 -38.45 -55.72 -24.67
N ARG A 38 -39.61 -55.86 -25.33
CA ARG A 38 -39.85 -57.00 -26.24
C ARG A 38 -39.21 -56.77 -27.60
N TRP A 39 -39.16 -55.51 -28.03
CA TRP A 39 -38.69 -55.10 -29.34
C TRP A 39 -37.34 -54.41 -29.30
N LEU A 40 -37.06 -53.69 -28.22
CA LEU A 40 -35.83 -52.97 -27.96
C LEU A 40 -35.16 -53.54 -26.71
N THR A 41 -33.99 -54.15 -26.87
CA THR A 41 -33.19 -54.67 -25.75
C THR A 41 -31.81 -54.02 -25.70
N HIS A 42 -31.22 -54.00 -24.51
CA HIS A 42 -29.85 -53.52 -24.30
C HIS A 42 -28.86 -54.69 -24.37
N GLU A 43 -27.63 -54.51 -24.86
CA GLU A 43 -26.64 -55.57 -25.09
C GLU A 43 -26.34 -56.43 -23.84
N GLY A 44 -26.45 -55.83 -22.65
CA GLY A 44 -26.30 -56.52 -21.36
C GLY A 44 -27.43 -57.47 -20.97
N ASP A 45 -28.54 -57.50 -21.71
CA ASP A 45 -29.69 -58.35 -21.43
C ASP A 45 -29.49 -59.75 -22.04
N PRO A 46 -29.50 -60.85 -21.26
CA PRO A 46 -29.31 -62.21 -21.78
C PRO A 46 -30.34 -62.66 -22.84
N THR A 47 -31.47 -61.97 -22.97
CA THR A 47 -32.48 -62.23 -24.02
C THR A 47 -32.07 -61.72 -25.42
N HIS A 48 -30.91 -61.06 -25.55
CA HIS A 48 -30.41 -60.52 -26.82
C HIS A 48 -29.99 -61.59 -27.85
N ARG A 49 -29.81 -62.86 -27.46
CA ARG A 49 -29.42 -63.93 -28.38
C ARG A 49 -30.62 -64.49 -29.15
N PHE A 50 -30.38 -64.90 -30.39
CA PHE A 50 -31.37 -65.69 -31.12
C PHE A 50 -31.60 -67.04 -30.42
N ALA A 51 -32.76 -67.64 -30.68
CA ALA A 51 -32.99 -69.04 -30.32
C ALA A 51 -31.93 -69.93 -30.99
N ALA A 52 -31.77 -71.16 -30.47
CA ALA A 52 -30.76 -72.09 -30.95
C ALA A 52 -30.73 -72.17 -32.50
N PRO A 53 -29.55 -72.17 -33.13
CA PRO A 53 -29.42 -72.16 -34.58
C PRO A 53 -30.22 -73.28 -35.27
N ASP A 54 -31.05 -72.92 -36.24
CA ASP A 54 -31.62 -73.89 -37.18
C ASP A 54 -30.55 -74.25 -38.25
N PRO A 55 -30.08 -75.51 -38.31
CA PRO A 55 -29.06 -75.92 -39.28
C PRO A 55 -29.55 -75.94 -40.73
N GLU A 56 -30.87 -75.96 -40.98
CA GLU A 56 -31.41 -76.08 -42.34
C GLU A 56 -31.57 -74.72 -43.04
N GLY A 57 -31.74 -73.64 -42.27
CA GLY A 57 -31.97 -72.29 -42.79
C GLY A 57 -30.73 -71.50 -43.21
N PRO A 58 -30.85 -70.63 -44.24
CA PRO A 58 -29.85 -69.61 -44.49
C PRO A 58 -29.92 -68.52 -43.42
N VAL A 59 -28.76 -68.10 -42.93
CA VAL A 59 -28.58 -66.98 -42.00
C VAL A 59 -27.85 -65.87 -42.75
N LEU A 60 -28.41 -64.66 -42.74
CA LEU A 60 -27.82 -63.49 -43.38
C LEU A 60 -27.30 -62.57 -42.28
N ILE A 61 -26.04 -62.14 -42.40
CA ILE A 61 -25.38 -61.36 -41.35
C ILE A 61 -24.71 -60.15 -41.98
N MET A 62 -25.06 -58.96 -41.49
CA MET A 62 -24.37 -57.72 -41.80
C MET A 62 -23.42 -57.41 -40.65
N LEU A 63 -22.14 -57.26 -40.95
CA LEU A 63 -21.11 -56.87 -39.99
C LEU A 63 -20.89 -55.37 -40.13
N GLY A 64 -21.57 -54.58 -39.30
CA GLY A 64 -21.32 -53.13 -39.24
C GLY A 64 -19.95 -52.83 -38.62
N SER A 65 -19.63 -51.55 -38.52
CA SER A 65 -18.35 -51.07 -38.00
C SER A 65 -18.04 -51.48 -36.54
N SER A 66 -19.08 -51.68 -35.73
CA SER A 66 -19.00 -52.09 -34.34
C SER A 66 -19.12 -53.61 -34.12
N GLY A 67 -19.08 -54.41 -35.20
CA GLY A 67 -19.69 -55.73 -35.40
C GLY A 67 -19.43 -56.89 -34.43
N SER A 68 -18.98 -56.67 -33.20
CA SER A 68 -18.81 -57.69 -32.16
C SER A 68 -20.09 -58.53 -31.91
N PRO A 69 -21.30 -57.96 -31.75
CA PRO A 69 -22.49 -58.77 -31.50
C PRO A 69 -22.91 -59.62 -32.71
N ALA A 70 -22.92 -59.02 -33.90
CA ALA A 70 -23.24 -59.74 -35.14
C ALA A 70 -22.16 -60.79 -35.48
N MET A 71 -20.90 -60.56 -35.11
CA MET A 71 -19.83 -61.55 -35.21
C MET A 71 -20.06 -62.73 -34.27
N ALA A 72 -20.53 -62.50 -33.05
CA ALA A 72 -20.86 -63.58 -32.13
C ALA A 72 -21.96 -64.49 -32.70
N GLU A 73 -22.99 -63.89 -33.31
CA GLU A 73 -24.04 -64.63 -34.01
C GLU A 73 -23.52 -65.37 -35.26
N LEU A 74 -22.60 -64.75 -36.02
CA LEU A 74 -21.92 -65.39 -37.15
C LEU A 74 -21.20 -66.66 -36.72
N VAL A 75 -20.40 -66.57 -35.66
CA VAL A 75 -19.66 -67.72 -35.14
C VAL A 75 -20.60 -68.76 -34.55
N ALA A 76 -21.65 -68.36 -33.83
CA ALA A 76 -22.62 -69.27 -33.23
C ALA A 76 -23.37 -70.09 -34.30
N HIS A 77 -23.96 -69.43 -35.30
CA HIS A 77 -24.65 -70.09 -36.42
C HIS A 77 -23.67 -70.82 -37.35
N GLY A 78 -22.46 -70.29 -37.55
CA GLY A 78 -21.43 -70.93 -38.35
C GLY A 78 -20.99 -72.27 -37.76
N ARG A 79 -20.76 -72.34 -36.44
CA ARG A 79 -20.37 -73.56 -35.72
C ARG A 79 -21.47 -74.61 -35.63
N SER A 80 -22.73 -74.20 -35.67
CA SER A 80 -23.86 -75.15 -35.72
C SER A 80 -24.02 -75.82 -37.09
N GLY A 81 -23.26 -75.40 -38.11
CA GLY A 81 -23.35 -75.93 -39.47
C GLY A 81 -24.42 -75.27 -40.34
N ALA A 82 -25.03 -74.17 -39.88
CA ALA A 82 -25.97 -73.40 -40.69
C ALA A 82 -25.27 -72.77 -41.92
N ARG A 83 -26.04 -72.46 -42.97
CA ARG A 83 -25.53 -71.72 -44.13
C ARG A 83 -25.51 -70.23 -43.82
N VAL A 84 -24.32 -69.67 -43.61
CA VAL A 84 -24.17 -68.25 -43.26
C VAL A 84 -23.65 -67.45 -44.46
N TYR A 85 -24.38 -66.41 -44.81
CA TYR A 85 -23.96 -65.40 -45.78
C TYR A 85 -23.66 -64.13 -45.01
N ALA A 86 -22.39 -63.71 -45.02
CA ALA A 86 -21.93 -62.55 -44.26
C ALA A 86 -21.56 -61.41 -45.22
N LEU A 87 -22.13 -60.24 -45.00
CA LEU A 87 -21.76 -58.99 -45.63
C LEU A 87 -20.84 -58.22 -44.68
N ALA A 88 -19.65 -57.86 -45.14
CA ALA A 88 -18.65 -57.17 -44.34
C ALA A 88 -18.16 -55.90 -45.04
N PRO A 89 -17.60 -54.92 -44.30
CA PRO A 89 -17.02 -53.74 -44.91
C PRO A 89 -15.66 -54.09 -45.55
N SER A 90 -15.24 -53.27 -46.51
CA SER A 90 -14.02 -53.47 -47.31
C SER A 90 -12.74 -53.64 -46.48
N TRP A 91 -12.66 -52.99 -45.31
CA TRP A 91 -11.52 -53.10 -44.39
C TRP A 91 -11.52 -54.37 -43.52
N TRP A 92 -12.63 -55.12 -43.46
CA TRP A 92 -12.72 -56.31 -42.62
C TRP A 92 -12.05 -57.50 -43.31
N GLU A 93 -11.27 -58.27 -42.55
CA GLU A 93 -10.56 -59.45 -43.06
C GLU A 93 -11.00 -60.72 -42.29
N PRO A 94 -11.41 -61.80 -42.98
CA PRO A 94 -11.74 -63.06 -42.35
C PRO A 94 -10.46 -63.71 -41.84
N THR A 95 -10.19 -63.57 -40.55
CA THR A 95 -9.09 -64.31 -39.94
C THR A 95 -9.45 -65.79 -39.82
N ALA A 96 -8.47 -66.67 -40.04
CA ALA A 96 -8.64 -68.11 -39.83
C ALA A 96 -9.08 -68.44 -38.39
N VAL A 97 -8.78 -67.56 -37.43
CA VAL A 97 -9.20 -67.67 -36.04
C VAL A 97 -10.70 -67.36 -35.89
N ALA A 98 -11.21 -66.30 -36.52
CA ALA A 98 -12.60 -65.90 -36.40
C ALA A 98 -13.58 -66.94 -36.99
N LEU A 99 -13.24 -67.53 -38.14
CA LEU A 99 -14.11 -68.49 -38.83
C LEU A 99 -13.75 -69.96 -38.53
N LYS A 100 -12.87 -70.22 -37.56
CA LYS A 100 -12.45 -71.58 -37.21
C LYS A 100 -13.65 -72.43 -36.78
N GLY A 101 -13.85 -73.55 -37.46
CA GLY A 101 -14.95 -74.49 -37.17
C GLY A 101 -16.30 -74.09 -37.77
N CYS A 102 -16.35 -73.10 -38.68
CA CYS A 102 -17.58 -72.71 -39.37
C CYS A 102 -17.56 -73.22 -40.83
N PRO A 103 -18.09 -74.41 -41.15
CA PRO A 103 -17.87 -75.04 -42.46
C PRO A 103 -18.60 -74.38 -43.65
N ARG A 104 -19.65 -73.59 -43.39
CA ARG A 104 -20.59 -73.10 -44.43
C ARG A 104 -20.79 -71.58 -44.34
N VAL A 105 -19.70 -70.82 -44.32
CA VAL A 105 -19.73 -69.34 -44.28
C VAL A 105 -19.17 -68.77 -45.58
N LEU A 106 -20.00 -68.02 -46.31
CA LEU A 106 -19.59 -67.19 -47.44
C LEU A 106 -19.61 -65.73 -47.01
N VAL A 107 -18.44 -65.09 -47.01
CA VAL A 107 -18.28 -63.67 -46.74
C VAL A 107 -18.18 -62.93 -48.08
N ARG A 108 -18.85 -61.80 -48.20
CA ARG A 108 -18.63 -60.80 -49.26
C ARG A 108 -18.37 -59.44 -48.67
N ARG A 109 -17.47 -58.66 -49.27
CA ARG A 109 -17.23 -57.28 -48.84
C ARG A 109 -17.86 -56.27 -49.76
N VAL A 110 -18.40 -55.23 -49.15
CA VAL A 110 -18.87 -54.01 -49.81
C VAL A 110 -18.06 -52.84 -49.29
N ASP A 111 -18.16 -51.68 -49.95
CA ASP A 111 -17.47 -50.48 -49.48
C ASP A 111 -17.81 -50.16 -48.03
N GLU A 112 -19.10 -50.21 -47.68
CA GLU A 112 -19.62 -49.91 -46.36
C GLU A 112 -20.80 -50.80 -45.99
N VAL A 113 -20.84 -51.22 -44.72
CA VAL A 113 -22.00 -51.85 -44.10
C VAL A 113 -22.48 -50.91 -42.98
N PRO A 114 -23.63 -50.22 -43.16
CA PRO A 114 -24.02 -49.13 -42.27
C PRO A 114 -24.42 -49.61 -40.88
N VAL A 115 -24.84 -50.88 -40.75
CA VAL A 115 -25.29 -51.43 -39.48
C VAL A 115 -24.95 -52.90 -39.33
N SER A 116 -24.78 -53.33 -38.08
CA SER A 116 -24.75 -54.74 -37.70
C SER A 116 -26.17 -55.30 -37.67
N ALA A 117 -26.44 -56.38 -38.38
CA ALA A 117 -27.76 -56.99 -38.43
C ALA A 117 -27.69 -58.49 -38.67
N VAL A 118 -28.71 -59.23 -38.24
CA VAL A 118 -28.84 -60.67 -38.45
C VAL A 118 -30.27 -60.95 -38.89
N HIS A 119 -30.42 -61.76 -39.92
CA HIS A 119 -31.70 -62.27 -40.41
C HIS A 119 -31.67 -63.81 -40.43
N THR A 120 -32.65 -64.41 -39.77
CA THR A 120 -32.86 -65.88 -39.68
C THR A 120 -34.26 -66.24 -40.15
N MET A 121 -34.60 -67.54 -40.18
CA MET A 121 -35.98 -67.99 -40.39
C MET A 121 -36.94 -67.57 -39.27
N HIS A 122 -36.43 -67.25 -38.08
CA HIS A 122 -37.23 -66.89 -36.90
C HIS A 122 -37.36 -65.37 -36.69
N GLY A 123 -36.84 -64.57 -37.62
CA GLY A 123 -36.91 -63.12 -37.60
C GLY A 123 -35.54 -62.46 -37.80
N ALA A 124 -35.54 -61.14 -37.70
CA ALA A 124 -34.35 -60.32 -37.88
C ALA A 124 -34.13 -59.34 -36.71
N ARG A 125 -32.88 -58.96 -36.50
CA ARG A 125 -32.45 -57.99 -35.49
C ARG A 125 -31.41 -57.04 -36.06
N VAL A 126 -31.40 -55.82 -35.56
CA VAL A 126 -30.45 -54.76 -35.93
C VAL A 126 -29.84 -54.20 -34.65
N TRP A 127 -28.52 -54.07 -34.60
CA TRP A 127 -27.82 -53.43 -33.48
C TRP A 127 -27.61 -51.96 -33.78
N MET A 128 -27.98 -51.10 -32.83
CA MET A 128 -28.10 -49.66 -33.03
C MET A 128 -27.26 -48.91 -31.99
N GLY A 129 -26.70 -47.79 -32.42
CA GLY A 129 -25.93 -46.87 -31.60
C GLY A 129 -26.05 -45.46 -32.14
N SER A 130 -25.67 -44.49 -31.32
CA SER A 130 -25.66 -43.06 -31.65
C SER A 130 -24.73 -42.71 -32.80
N THR A 131 -23.54 -43.33 -32.85
CA THR A 131 -22.45 -42.95 -33.75
C THR A 131 -22.02 -44.08 -34.68
N PHE A 132 -21.61 -43.71 -35.91
CA PHE A 132 -21.01 -44.66 -36.84
C PHE A 132 -19.65 -45.12 -36.30
N GLY A 133 -19.41 -46.44 -36.25
CA GLY A 133 -18.21 -47.00 -35.62
C GLY A 133 -18.22 -47.06 -34.09
N GLY A 134 -19.22 -46.48 -33.43
CA GLY A 134 -19.33 -46.44 -31.98
C GLY A 134 -19.88 -47.73 -31.36
N ALA A 135 -20.09 -47.70 -30.05
CA ALA A 135 -20.81 -48.77 -29.36
C ALA A 135 -22.25 -48.87 -29.89
N THR A 136 -22.76 -50.10 -30.03
CA THR A 136 -24.16 -50.36 -30.42
C THR A 136 -24.89 -51.02 -29.26
N PRO A 137 -25.21 -50.26 -28.20
CA PRO A 137 -25.75 -50.81 -26.96
C PRO A 137 -27.18 -51.34 -27.11
N TRP A 138 -27.88 -51.00 -28.20
CA TRP A 138 -29.26 -51.38 -28.43
C TRP A 138 -29.41 -52.45 -29.50
N ASN A 139 -30.41 -53.31 -29.33
CA ASN A 139 -30.84 -54.29 -30.31
C ASN A 139 -32.33 -54.07 -30.59
N LEU A 140 -32.66 -53.80 -31.86
CA LEU A 140 -34.03 -53.72 -32.35
C LEU A 140 -34.40 -55.03 -33.05
N ARG A 141 -35.42 -55.71 -32.53
CA ARG A 141 -36.09 -56.79 -33.23
C ARG A 141 -36.97 -56.22 -34.33
N LEU A 142 -36.80 -56.72 -35.55
CA LEU A 142 -37.63 -56.35 -36.69
C LEU A 142 -38.89 -57.22 -36.74
N ASP A 143 -39.99 -56.65 -37.23
CA ASP A 143 -41.17 -57.42 -37.62
C ASP A 143 -40.99 -58.10 -38.98
N ASP A 144 -42.01 -58.81 -39.46
CA ASP A 144 -41.90 -59.62 -40.68
C ASP A 144 -41.70 -58.77 -41.95
N GLU A 145 -42.34 -57.58 -42.02
CA GLU A 145 -42.23 -56.68 -43.18
C GLU A 145 -40.84 -56.03 -43.21
N GLN A 146 -40.38 -55.54 -42.06
CA GLN A 146 -39.03 -54.99 -41.90
C GLN A 146 -37.95 -56.05 -42.14
N ALA A 147 -38.13 -57.28 -41.66
CA ALA A 147 -37.20 -58.37 -41.89
C ALA A 147 -37.11 -58.70 -43.39
N ALA A 148 -38.24 -58.73 -44.10
CA ALA A 148 -38.27 -58.94 -45.55
C ALA A 148 -37.55 -57.81 -46.32
N ALA A 149 -37.78 -56.55 -45.94
CA ALA A 149 -37.10 -55.40 -46.52
C ALA A 149 -35.59 -55.41 -46.24
N LEU A 150 -35.17 -55.69 -45.00
CA LEU A 150 -33.75 -55.87 -44.64
C LEU A 150 -33.10 -56.99 -45.43
N ARG A 151 -33.80 -58.12 -45.61
CA ARG A 151 -33.32 -59.24 -46.44
C ARG A 151 -33.13 -58.82 -47.89
N GLN A 152 -34.04 -58.05 -48.48
CA GLN A 152 -33.89 -57.55 -49.84
C GLN A 152 -32.67 -56.64 -49.95
N LEU A 153 -32.50 -55.72 -48.99
CA LEU A 153 -31.33 -54.84 -48.92
C LEU A 153 -30.02 -55.65 -48.83
N PHE A 154 -29.97 -56.63 -47.94
CA PHE A 154 -28.84 -57.55 -47.79
C PHE A 154 -28.53 -58.25 -49.13
N LEU A 155 -29.52 -58.86 -49.76
CA LEU A 155 -29.32 -59.62 -51.00
C LEU A 155 -28.82 -58.73 -52.13
N ARG A 156 -29.32 -57.49 -52.20
CA ARG A 156 -28.83 -56.50 -53.17
C ARG A 156 -27.34 -56.22 -52.93
N ALA A 157 -26.99 -55.82 -51.72
CA ALA A 157 -25.61 -55.49 -51.36
C ALA A 157 -24.67 -56.69 -51.56
N PHE A 158 -25.11 -57.88 -51.15
CA PHE A 158 -24.33 -59.10 -51.24
C PHE A 158 -24.08 -59.57 -52.68
N TRP A 159 -25.07 -59.45 -53.58
CA TRP A 159 -24.93 -59.95 -54.95
C TRP A 159 -24.49 -58.92 -55.96
N HIS A 160 -24.87 -57.65 -55.79
CA HIS A 160 -24.61 -56.59 -56.76
C HIS A 160 -23.48 -55.65 -56.36
N ASP A 161 -23.34 -55.34 -55.07
CA ASP A 161 -22.44 -54.29 -54.62
C ASP A 161 -21.11 -54.88 -54.07
N ALA A 162 -21.02 -56.20 -53.96
CA ALA A 162 -19.86 -56.90 -53.42
C ALA A 162 -18.63 -56.78 -54.33
N ILE A 163 -17.51 -56.39 -53.74
CA ILE A 163 -16.21 -56.17 -54.39
C ILE A 163 -15.45 -57.50 -54.49
N ASP A 164 -15.44 -58.25 -53.40
CA ASP A 164 -14.75 -59.53 -53.27
C ASP A 164 -15.49 -60.48 -52.32
N GLU A 165 -15.04 -61.74 -52.29
CA GLU A 165 -15.63 -62.81 -51.48
C GLU A 165 -14.56 -63.74 -50.88
N ALA A 166 -14.92 -64.40 -49.78
CA ALA A 166 -14.14 -65.47 -49.18
C ALA A 166 -15.09 -66.56 -48.63
N TRP A 167 -14.68 -67.82 -48.71
CA TRP A 167 -15.43 -68.94 -48.13
C TRP A 167 -14.55 -69.68 -47.11
N SER A 168 -15.11 -69.93 -45.93
CA SER A 168 -14.52 -70.74 -44.86
C SER A 168 -14.15 -72.19 -45.22
N GLY A 169 -14.62 -72.73 -46.34
CA GLY A 169 -14.23 -74.04 -46.86
C GLY A 169 -12.81 -74.05 -47.44
N ALA A 170 -12.26 -72.89 -47.80
CA ALA A 170 -10.84 -72.74 -48.08
C ALA A 170 -10.09 -72.55 -46.75
N ASN A 171 -9.07 -73.36 -46.48
CA ASN A 171 -8.26 -73.25 -45.26
C ASN A 171 -6.85 -72.71 -45.61
N PRO A 172 -6.50 -71.46 -45.25
CA PRO A 172 -7.33 -70.41 -44.65
C PRO A 172 -8.27 -69.73 -45.66
N PRO A 173 -9.35 -69.06 -45.21
CA PRO A 173 -10.19 -68.27 -46.10
C PRO A 173 -9.35 -67.17 -46.75
N ARG A 174 -9.41 -67.05 -48.08
CA ARG A 174 -8.71 -66.02 -48.86
C ARG A 174 -9.71 -65.22 -49.65
N MET A 175 -9.57 -63.90 -49.62
CA MET A 175 -10.35 -62.98 -50.45
C MET A 175 -10.01 -63.17 -51.93
N ARG A 176 -11.04 -63.18 -52.78
CA ARG A 176 -10.97 -63.26 -54.24
C ARG A 176 -12.06 -62.39 -54.86
N ALA A 177 -11.92 -61.99 -56.12
CA ALA A 177 -12.97 -61.27 -56.83
C ALA A 177 -14.33 -61.99 -56.69
N ALA A 178 -15.39 -61.22 -56.43
CA ALA A 178 -16.72 -61.77 -56.19
C ALA A 178 -17.19 -62.60 -57.40
N ALA A 179 -17.74 -63.80 -57.15
CA ALA A 179 -18.25 -64.64 -58.21
C ALA A 179 -19.48 -64.00 -58.88
N ALA A 180 -19.69 -64.31 -60.16
CA ALA A 180 -20.83 -63.82 -60.93
C ALA A 180 -22.15 -64.09 -60.19
N ARG A 181 -23.03 -63.08 -60.18
CA ARG A 181 -24.34 -63.18 -59.52
C ARG A 181 -25.20 -64.28 -60.18
N PRO A 182 -25.82 -65.17 -59.39
CA PRO A 182 -26.63 -66.27 -59.93
C PRO A 182 -28.01 -65.82 -60.42
N PHE A 183 -28.49 -64.66 -59.98
CA PHE A 183 -29.76 -64.06 -60.36
C PHE A 183 -29.72 -62.54 -60.17
N ASP A 184 -30.69 -61.85 -60.75
CA ASP A 184 -30.87 -60.41 -60.54
C ASP A 184 -31.75 -60.16 -59.30
N VAL A 185 -31.22 -59.40 -58.34
CA VAL A 185 -31.97 -58.90 -57.17
C VAL A 185 -32.56 -57.51 -57.47
N PRO A 186 -33.89 -57.35 -57.47
CA PRO A 186 -34.54 -56.05 -57.66
C PRO A 186 -34.09 -55.04 -56.61
N SER A 187 -33.90 -53.78 -57.03
CA SER A 187 -33.67 -52.69 -56.08
C SER A 187 -34.80 -52.59 -55.05
N PRO A 188 -34.51 -52.30 -53.78
CA PRO A 188 -35.54 -52.00 -52.79
C PRO A 188 -36.43 -50.84 -53.29
N SER A 189 -37.72 -50.88 -52.95
CA SER A 189 -38.61 -49.75 -53.20
C SER A 189 -38.11 -48.50 -52.46
N ALA A 190 -38.29 -47.32 -53.05
CA ALA A 190 -38.01 -46.05 -52.37
C ALA A 190 -38.88 -45.87 -51.10
N ASP A 191 -40.03 -46.55 -51.06
CA ASP A 191 -40.98 -46.54 -49.93
C ASP A 191 -40.82 -47.76 -49.02
N ALA A 192 -39.76 -48.57 -49.17
CA ALA A 192 -39.56 -49.74 -48.33
C ALA A 192 -39.35 -49.35 -46.86
N VAL A 193 -40.00 -50.06 -45.93
CA VAL A 193 -39.91 -49.80 -44.48
C VAL A 193 -38.49 -49.92 -43.91
N VAL A 194 -37.57 -50.58 -44.62
CA VAL A 194 -36.12 -50.57 -44.35
C VAL A 194 -35.39 -50.21 -45.64
N ARG A 195 -34.65 -49.10 -45.64
CA ARG A 195 -33.99 -48.57 -46.84
C ARG A 195 -32.76 -47.72 -46.53
N LEU A 196 -31.84 -47.64 -47.50
CA LEU A 196 -30.73 -46.70 -47.46
C LEU A 196 -31.20 -45.33 -47.95
N VAL A 197 -30.73 -44.28 -47.29
CA VAL A 197 -30.96 -42.88 -47.65
C VAL A 197 -29.64 -42.12 -47.60
N GLU A 198 -29.56 -40.96 -48.26
CA GLU A 198 -28.34 -40.16 -48.30
C GLU A 198 -27.86 -39.77 -46.89
N ALA A 199 -26.54 -39.66 -46.69
CA ALA A 199 -25.96 -39.25 -45.39
C ALA A 199 -26.49 -37.92 -44.85
N SER A 200 -26.89 -36.99 -45.74
CA SER A 200 -27.47 -35.69 -45.41
C SER A 200 -28.93 -35.74 -44.94
N THR A 201 -29.59 -36.90 -45.08
CA THR A 201 -30.99 -37.08 -44.72
C THR A 201 -31.18 -36.81 -43.23
N THR A 202 -32.20 -36.01 -42.91
CA THR A 202 -32.62 -35.72 -41.54
C THR A 202 -33.96 -36.40 -41.25
N LEU A 203 -34.30 -36.55 -39.96
CA LEU A 203 -35.60 -37.06 -39.58
C LEU A 203 -36.70 -36.07 -39.91
N GLU A 204 -37.77 -36.58 -40.50
CA GLU A 204 -38.98 -35.80 -40.73
C GLU A 204 -39.74 -35.64 -39.41
N VAL A 205 -39.78 -34.41 -38.93
CA VAL A 205 -40.48 -34.03 -37.72
C VAL A 205 -41.71 -33.21 -38.13
N THR A 206 -42.85 -33.88 -38.23
CA THR A 206 -44.07 -33.32 -38.84
C THR A 206 -45.23 -33.18 -37.87
N ARG A 207 -45.21 -33.85 -36.72
CA ARG A 207 -46.35 -33.90 -35.80
C ARG A 207 -46.00 -33.39 -34.39
N PRO A 208 -46.86 -32.57 -33.77
CA PRO A 208 -46.59 -31.96 -32.46
C PRO A 208 -46.52 -32.96 -31.31
N GLU A 209 -47.08 -34.15 -31.44
CA GLU A 209 -47.04 -35.22 -30.45
C GLU A 209 -45.75 -36.06 -30.48
N GLN A 210 -44.86 -35.81 -31.45
CA GLN A 210 -43.63 -36.59 -31.62
C GLN A 210 -42.66 -36.36 -30.47
N ARG A 211 -41.99 -37.46 -30.12
CA ARG A 211 -40.78 -37.51 -29.31
C ARG A 211 -39.62 -37.72 -30.25
N VAL A 212 -38.62 -36.86 -30.16
CA VAL A 212 -37.47 -36.89 -31.05
C VAL A 212 -36.22 -37.08 -30.22
N HIS A 213 -35.36 -38.00 -30.63
CA HIS A 213 -34.00 -38.18 -30.16
C HIS A 213 -33.04 -37.81 -31.27
N LEU A 214 -32.11 -36.91 -30.96
CA LEU A 214 -31.03 -36.50 -31.84
C LEU A 214 -29.71 -36.74 -31.10
N ASP A 215 -28.76 -37.40 -31.75
CA ASP A 215 -27.41 -37.58 -31.20
C ASP A 215 -26.54 -36.31 -31.34
N GLY A 216 -27.06 -35.30 -32.03
CA GLY A 216 -26.42 -34.01 -32.20
C GLY A 216 -27.09 -33.18 -33.30
N GLY A 217 -26.42 -32.12 -33.72
CA GLY A 217 -26.88 -31.26 -34.80
C GLY A 217 -27.87 -30.18 -34.36
N THR A 218 -28.64 -29.67 -35.32
CA THR A 218 -29.53 -28.53 -35.10
C THR A 218 -30.91 -29.01 -34.63
N PRO A 219 -31.48 -28.44 -33.56
CA PRO A 219 -32.85 -28.75 -33.13
C PRO A 219 -33.86 -28.53 -34.26
N PRO A 220 -34.95 -29.31 -34.34
CA PRO A 220 -36.00 -29.08 -35.34
C PRO A 220 -36.74 -27.77 -35.08
N ASP A 221 -37.41 -27.24 -36.11
CA ASP A 221 -38.22 -26.02 -35.97
C ASP A 221 -39.66 -26.30 -35.51
N ALA A 222 -40.16 -27.52 -35.72
CA ALA A 222 -41.50 -27.92 -35.37
C ALA A 222 -41.66 -28.07 -33.86
N ARG A 223 -42.85 -27.69 -33.35
CA ARG A 223 -43.28 -28.01 -31.99
C ARG A 223 -43.27 -29.52 -31.78
N LEU A 224 -42.81 -29.96 -30.62
CA LEU A 224 -42.77 -31.37 -30.23
C LEU A 224 -43.36 -31.60 -28.85
N ARG A 225 -43.67 -32.86 -28.54
CA ARG A 225 -43.98 -33.27 -27.17
C ARG A 225 -42.72 -33.30 -26.33
N ARG A 226 -41.66 -33.92 -26.87
CA ARG A 226 -40.37 -34.04 -26.17
C ARG A 226 -39.20 -34.11 -27.14
N LEU A 227 -38.15 -33.36 -26.86
CA LEU A 227 -36.90 -33.37 -27.61
C LEU A 227 -35.76 -33.85 -26.71
N TRP A 228 -35.04 -34.86 -27.17
CA TRP A 228 -33.80 -35.35 -26.61
C TRP A 228 -32.66 -34.89 -27.50
N ILE A 229 -31.79 -34.03 -26.96
CA ILE A 229 -30.62 -33.51 -27.67
C ILE A 229 -29.50 -33.21 -26.67
N PRO A 230 -28.21 -33.48 -26.98
CA PRO A 230 -27.12 -33.25 -26.05
C PRO A 230 -27.08 -31.82 -25.51
N PRO A 231 -26.83 -31.62 -24.19
CA PRO A 231 -26.68 -30.30 -23.62
C PRO A 231 -25.45 -29.63 -24.23
N SER A 232 -25.59 -28.37 -24.60
CA SER A 232 -24.52 -27.54 -25.12
C SER A 232 -24.88 -26.07 -24.92
N GLY A 233 -23.89 -25.18 -25.02
CA GLY A 233 -24.13 -23.73 -25.07
C GLY A 233 -24.65 -23.24 -26.42
N ALA A 234 -24.94 -24.15 -27.38
CA ALA A 234 -25.43 -23.80 -28.70
C ALA A 234 -26.97 -23.88 -28.77
N HIS A 235 -27.55 -23.14 -29.71
CA HIS A 235 -28.98 -23.19 -30.05
C HIS A 235 -29.96 -22.80 -28.92
N HIS A 236 -29.51 -22.21 -27.82
CA HIS A 236 -30.36 -21.77 -26.70
C HIS A 236 -31.58 -20.93 -27.14
N PRO A 237 -31.47 -19.94 -28.07
CA PRO A 237 -32.65 -19.20 -28.54
C PRO A 237 -33.71 -20.09 -29.20
N LYS A 238 -33.28 -21.11 -29.95
CA LYS A 238 -34.16 -22.06 -30.63
C LYS A 238 -34.81 -23.02 -29.63
N LEU A 239 -34.03 -23.55 -28.69
CA LEU A 239 -34.54 -24.40 -27.60
C LEU A 239 -35.55 -23.64 -26.72
N ALA A 240 -35.27 -22.37 -26.39
CA ALA A 240 -36.18 -21.53 -25.63
C ALA A 240 -37.50 -21.27 -26.37
N ARG A 241 -37.48 -21.11 -27.70
CA ARG A 241 -38.70 -21.03 -28.50
C ARG A 241 -39.54 -22.30 -28.37
N LEU A 242 -38.92 -23.47 -28.54
CA LEU A 242 -39.60 -24.77 -28.41
C LEU A 242 -40.18 -24.99 -27.00
N VAL A 243 -39.45 -24.63 -25.93
CA VAL A 243 -39.99 -24.71 -24.56
C VAL A 243 -41.22 -23.80 -24.38
N ARG A 244 -41.19 -22.58 -24.92
CA ARG A 244 -42.35 -21.66 -24.88
C ARG A 244 -43.54 -22.21 -25.66
N GLU A 245 -43.30 -22.97 -26.72
CA GLU A 245 -44.33 -23.69 -27.48
C GLU A 245 -44.81 -24.98 -26.76
N GLY A 246 -44.23 -25.31 -25.60
CA GLY A 246 -44.63 -26.43 -24.76
C GLY A 246 -43.87 -27.74 -25.02
N THR A 247 -42.72 -27.69 -25.70
CA THR A 247 -41.85 -28.85 -25.87
C THR A 247 -40.98 -29.06 -24.62
N THR A 248 -41.00 -30.28 -24.08
CA THR A 248 -40.07 -30.68 -23.02
C THR A 248 -38.72 -31.04 -23.62
N ILE A 249 -37.65 -30.36 -23.22
CA ILE A 249 -36.30 -30.59 -23.78
C ILE A 249 -35.40 -31.18 -22.70
N VAL A 250 -34.80 -32.32 -23.00
CA VAL A 250 -34.07 -33.14 -22.03
C VAL A 250 -32.86 -33.82 -22.63
N TRP A 251 -32.01 -34.38 -21.78
CA TRP A 251 -30.96 -35.28 -22.22
C TRP A 251 -30.57 -36.30 -21.15
N ASP A 252 -30.25 -37.49 -21.62
CA ASP A 252 -29.46 -38.49 -20.93
C ASP A 252 -28.67 -39.21 -22.03
N ASP A 253 -27.49 -39.74 -21.70
CA ASP A 253 -26.73 -40.51 -22.68
C ASP A 253 -27.36 -41.90 -22.83
N LEU A 254 -28.36 -41.99 -23.70
CA LEU A 254 -29.04 -43.24 -23.99
C LEU A 254 -28.28 -44.11 -25.00
N GLY A 255 -27.32 -43.57 -25.75
CA GLY A 255 -26.68 -44.26 -26.87
C GLY A 255 -27.65 -44.67 -28.00
N LEU A 256 -28.81 -44.02 -28.11
CA LEU A 256 -29.76 -44.25 -29.20
C LEU A 256 -29.34 -43.45 -30.45
N PRO A 257 -29.65 -43.93 -31.67
CA PRO A 257 -29.50 -43.14 -32.88
C PRO A 257 -30.53 -42.01 -32.98
N ASP A 258 -30.47 -41.23 -34.05
CA ASP A 258 -31.55 -40.31 -34.41
C ASP A 258 -32.87 -41.09 -34.56
N LEU A 259 -33.91 -40.66 -33.84
CA LEU A 259 -35.20 -41.33 -33.77
C LEU A 259 -36.35 -40.31 -33.64
N ALA A 260 -37.46 -40.53 -34.33
CA ALA A 260 -38.69 -39.77 -34.14
C ALA A 260 -39.89 -40.72 -34.02
N THR A 261 -40.72 -40.58 -32.97
CA THR A 261 -41.90 -41.43 -32.74
C THR A 261 -43.03 -40.67 -32.06
N ASP A 262 -44.27 -40.89 -32.48
CA ASP A 262 -45.47 -40.43 -31.74
C ASP A 262 -46.04 -41.51 -30.79
N GLY A 263 -45.47 -42.72 -30.83
CA GLY A 263 -45.95 -43.90 -30.09
C GLY A 263 -46.86 -44.83 -30.89
N ARG A 264 -47.29 -44.44 -32.10
CA ARG A 264 -48.04 -45.28 -33.05
C ARG A 264 -47.26 -45.56 -34.32
N SER A 265 -46.40 -44.61 -34.70
CA SER A 265 -45.54 -44.66 -35.88
C SER A 265 -44.27 -43.89 -35.59
N GLY A 266 -43.23 -44.14 -36.39
CA GLY A 266 -41.98 -43.41 -36.26
C GLY A 266 -40.93 -43.90 -37.23
N ALA A 267 -39.74 -43.33 -37.13
CA ALA A 267 -38.59 -43.78 -37.88
C ALA A 267 -37.32 -43.69 -37.03
N ILE A 268 -36.42 -44.62 -37.27
CA ILE A 268 -35.03 -44.58 -36.80
C ILE A 268 -34.14 -44.31 -37.99
N LEU A 269 -33.11 -43.50 -37.78
CA LEU A 269 -32.12 -43.18 -38.79
C LEU A 269 -30.71 -43.46 -38.28
N LEU A 270 -30.19 -44.63 -38.63
CA LEU A 270 -28.89 -45.12 -38.17
C LEU A 270 -27.76 -44.40 -38.91
N PRO A 271 -26.68 -44.04 -38.21
CA PRO A 271 -25.56 -43.32 -38.80
C PRO A 271 -24.77 -44.22 -39.76
N GLY A 272 -24.25 -43.64 -40.84
CA GLY A 272 -23.35 -44.27 -41.81
C GLY A 272 -22.46 -43.22 -42.47
N ALA A 273 -21.32 -43.63 -43.02
CA ALA A 273 -20.33 -42.75 -43.63
C ALA A 273 -20.77 -42.24 -45.01
N ARG A 274 -21.39 -43.10 -45.84
CA ARG A 274 -21.94 -42.74 -47.15
C ARG A 274 -23.46 -42.65 -47.17
N ASP A 275 -24.10 -43.68 -46.63
CA ASP A 275 -25.56 -43.81 -46.60
C ASP A 275 -26.02 -44.12 -45.17
N ARG A 276 -27.22 -43.65 -44.81
CA ARG A 276 -27.86 -43.96 -43.53
C ARG A 276 -28.91 -45.03 -43.72
N LEU A 277 -29.06 -45.92 -42.74
CA LEU A 277 -30.16 -46.90 -42.76
C LEU A 277 -31.39 -46.30 -42.06
N ARG A 278 -32.46 -46.10 -42.83
CA ARG A 278 -33.77 -45.72 -42.31
C ARG A 278 -34.62 -46.95 -42.05
N ILE A 279 -35.23 -47.00 -40.87
CA ILE A 279 -36.19 -48.04 -40.45
C ILE A 279 -37.47 -47.36 -40.01
N GLU A 280 -38.58 -47.62 -40.70
CA GLU A 280 -39.92 -47.20 -40.27
C GLU A 280 -40.43 -48.14 -39.18
N LEU A 281 -40.82 -47.57 -38.04
CA LEU A 281 -41.19 -48.32 -36.84
C LEU A 281 -42.61 -48.86 -36.94
N SER A 282 -42.76 -50.13 -36.59
CA SER A 282 -44.09 -50.72 -36.38
C SER A 282 -44.76 -50.13 -35.12
N PRO A 283 -46.10 -50.16 -35.02
CA PRO A 283 -46.79 -49.63 -33.85
C PRO A 283 -46.27 -50.11 -32.48
N PRO A 284 -45.97 -51.41 -32.27
CA PRO A 284 -45.45 -51.85 -30.98
C PRO A 284 -44.01 -51.38 -30.71
N GLN A 285 -43.15 -51.29 -31.74
CA GLN A 285 -41.81 -50.71 -31.58
C GLN A 285 -41.87 -49.21 -31.25
N ALA A 286 -42.73 -48.48 -31.97
CA ALA A 286 -42.95 -47.05 -31.76
C ALA A 286 -43.44 -46.76 -30.33
N ALA A 287 -44.36 -47.58 -29.81
CA ALA A 287 -44.87 -47.48 -28.44
C ALA A 287 -43.79 -47.74 -27.39
N GLU A 288 -42.96 -48.77 -27.59
CA GLU A 288 -41.88 -49.14 -26.66
C GLU A 288 -40.78 -48.06 -26.62
N LEU A 289 -40.36 -47.56 -27.79
CA LEU A 289 -39.42 -46.44 -27.88
C LEU A 289 -40.01 -45.15 -27.30
N ALA A 290 -41.30 -44.88 -27.51
CA ALA A 290 -41.96 -43.72 -26.91
C ALA A 290 -41.98 -43.79 -25.39
N ALA A 291 -42.22 -44.97 -24.81
CA ALA A 291 -42.16 -45.18 -23.36
C ALA A 291 -40.75 -44.93 -22.81
N ARG A 292 -39.71 -45.40 -23.53
CA ARG A 292 -38.30 -45.14 -23.17
C ARG A 292 -37.97 -43.64 -23.21
N LEU A 293 -38.41 -42.93 -24.25
CA LEU A 293 -38.24 -41.48 -24.37
C LEU A 293 -39.13 -40.67 -23.40
N ASP A 294 -40.09 -41.30 -22.70
CA ASP A 294 -40.91 -40.65 -21.67
C ASP A 294 -40.30 -40.79 -20.26
N GLU A 295 -39.21 -41.54 -20.09
CA GLU A 295 -38.54 -41.67 -18.79
C GLU A 295 -37.94 -40.34 -18.28
N PRO A 296 -37.77 -40.16 -16.95
CA PRO A 296 -37.01 -39.04 -16.39
C PRO A 296 -35.59 -38.96 -16.96
N THR A 297 -34.91 -37.81 -16.82
CA THR A 297 -33.59 -37.56 -17.40
C THR A 297 -32.65 -36.85 -16.43
N ALA A 298 -31.34 -36.99 -16.66
CA ALA A 298 -30.33 -36.27 -15.88
C ALA A 298 -30.27 -34.78 -16.24
N TRP A 299 -30.56 -34.42 -17.49
CA TRP A 299 -30.57 -33.04 -17.95
C TRP A 299 -31.97 -32.60 -18.39
N ALA A 300 -32.29 -31.35 -18.10
CA ALA A 300 -33.46 -30.66 -18.61
C ALA A 300 -33.08 -29.22 -19.01
N PHE A 301 -33.60 -28.74 -20.13
CA PHE A 301 -33.43 -27.35 -20.55
C PHE A 301 -34.58 -26.52 -20.00
N GLY A 302 -34.25 -25.39 -19.37
CA GLY A 302 -35.21 -24.48 -18.76
C GLY A 302 -35.04 -23.04 -19.23
N ILE A 303 -36.09 -22.26 -19.03
CA ILE A 303 -36.14 -20.82 -19.32
C ILE A 303 -36.49 -20.06 -18.04
N ASP A 304 -36.04 -18.81 -17.94
CA ASP A 304 -36.39 -17.90 -16.83
C ASP A 304 -36.11 -18.50 -15.44
N LEU A 305 -34.91 -19.06 -15.30
CA LEU A 305 -34.48 -19.87 -14.15
C LEU A 305 -33.91 -18.96 -13.06
N ARG A 306 -34.49 -19.00 -11.86
CA ARG A 306 -33.95 -18.29 -10.70
C ARG A 306 -32.72 -19.01 -10.17
N LEU A 307 -31.61 -18.31 -10.01
CA LEU A 307 -30.34 -18.90 -9.58
C LEU A 307 -30.44 -19.61 -8.22
N GLY A 308 -31.12 -19.00 -7.25
CA GLY A 308 -31.26 -19.53 -5.89
C GLY A 308 -31.97 -20.89 -5.83
N ASP A 309 -32.88 -21.17 -6.76
CA ASP A 309 -33.64 -22.43 -6.80
C ASP A 309 -32.75 -23.63 -7.20
N HIS A 310 -31.57 -23.35 -7.75
CA HIS A 310 -30.61 -24.34 -8.27
C HIS A 310 -29.30 -24.36 -7.47
N ALA A 311 -29.24 -23.68 -6.31
CA ALA A 311 -28.06 -23.55 -5.45
C ALA A 311 -27.66 -24.85 -4.71
N SER A 312 -28.36 -25.96 -4.94
CA SER A 312 -28.05 -27.25 -4.32
C SER A 312 -26.70 -27.80 -4.77
N LYS A 313 -25.98 -28.43 -3.83
CA LYS A 313 -24.76 -29.19 -4.14
C LYS A 313 -25.07 -30.26 -5.20
N GLY A 314 -24.23 -30.34 -6.23
CA GLY A 314 -24.37 -31.33 -7.31
C GLY A 314 -25.10 -30.81 -8.56
N THR A 315 -25.76 -29.65 -8.49
CA THR A 315 -26.40 -29.04 -9.66
C THR A 315 -25.35 -28.38 -10.56
N ALA A 316 -25.33 -28.78 -11.82
CA ALA A 316 -24.53 -28.15 -12.87
C ALA A 316 -25.44 -27.44 -13.87
N LEU A 317 -25.04 -26.25 -14.28
CA LEU A 317 -25.73 -25.44 -15.28
C LEU A 317 -24.87 -25.30 -16.53
N TRP A 318 -25.48 -25.45 -17.70
CA TRP A 318 -24.88 -25.10 -18.99
C TRP A 318 -25.61 -23.89 -19.56
N ILE A 319 -24.94 -22.74 -19.58
CA ILE A 319 -25.53 -21.47 -20.04
C ILE A 319 -25.21 -21.21 -21.51
N ASP A 320 -25.94 -20.25 -22.09
CA ASP A 320 -25.79 -19.87 -23.50
C ASP A 320 -24.35 -19.43 -23.81
N GLY A 321 -23.80 -19.93 -24.92
CA GLY A 321 -22.43 -19.68 -25.35
C GLY A 321 -21.33 -20.35 -24.52
N ALA A 322 -21.64 -21.04 -23.43
CA ALA A 322 -20.62 -21.74 -22.64
C ALA A 322 -20.14 -23.02 -23.32
N GLU A 323 -18.83 -23.28 -23.27
CA GLU A 323 -18.23 -24.52 -23.80
C GLU A 323 -18.45 -25.73 -22.88
N THR A 324 -18.64 -25.51 -21.59
CA THR A 324 -18.81 -26.56 -20.58
C THR A 324 -19.81 -26.16 -19.52
N ALA A 325 -20.48 -27.15 -18.93
CA ALA A 325 -21.32 -26.94 -17.77
C ALA A 325 -20.49 -26.61 -16.52
N ARG A 326 -21.02 -25.75 -15.65
CA ARG A 326 -20.38 -25.31 -14.41
C ARG A 326 -21.36 -25.40 -13.24
N ALA A 327 -20.84 -25.62 -12.04
CA ALA A 327 -21.64 -25.51 -10.82
C ALA A 327 -21.95 -24.04 -10.51
N ILE A 328 -23.00 -23.81 -9.73
CA ILE A 328 -23.25 -22.50 -9.14
C ILE A 328 -22.16 -22.19 -8.12
N GLU A 329 -21.57 -21.01 -8.24
CA GLU A 329 -20.57 -20.51 -7.29
C GLU A 329 -21.29 -19.78 -6.15
N PRO A 330 -21.02 -20.14 -4.88
CA PRO A 330 -21.69 -19.47 -3.76
C PRO A 330 -21.28 -18.00 -3.63
N GLU A 331 -20.02 -17.70 -3.94
CA GLU A 331 -19.45 -16.36 -3.85
C GLU A 331 -18.35 -16.15 -4.89
N GLN A 332 -18.43 -15.04 -5.62
CA GLN A 332 -17.37 -14.53 -6.47
C GLN A 332 -16.78 -13.27 -5.84
N VAL A 333 -15.46 -13.22 -5.70
CA VAL A 333 -14.75 -12.03 -5.24
C VAL A 333 -14.19 -11.27 -6.43
N ILE A 334 -14.50 -9.97 -6.52
CA ILE A 334 -14.08 -9.09 -7.61
C ILE A 334 -13.28 -7.94 -7.02
N ASP A 335 -11.99 -7.88 -7.35
CA ASP A 335 -11.11 -6.80 -6.92
C ASP A 335 -11.20 -5.63 -7.89
N LEU A 336 -11.53 -4.46 -7.37
CA LEU A 336 -11.59 -3.20 -8.12
C LEU A 336 -10.34 -2.37 -7.84
N ALA A 337 -10.06 -1.43 -8.75
CA ALA A 337 -8.96 -0.49 -8.59
C ALA A 337 -9.18 0.46 -7.40
N ASP A 338 -8.07 0.95 -6.85
CA ASP A 338 -8.07 1.94 -5.78
C ASP A 338 -8.71 3.27 -6.22
N ILE A 339 -9.48 3.87 -5.32
CA ILE A 339 -10.18 5.13 -5.54
C ILE A 339 -9.44 6.24 -4.80
N VAL A 340 -8.85 7.16 -5.55
CA VAL A 340 -8.27 8.37 -4.96
C VAL A 340 -9.34 9.46 -4.91
N VAL A 341 -9.71 9.87 -3.71
CA VAL A 341 -10.64 11.00 -3.50
C VAL A 341 -9.93 12.35 -3.62
N PRO A 342 -10.62 13.40 -4.09
CA PRO A 342 -10.03 14.73 -4.23
C PRO A 342 -9.85 15.46 -2.88
N GLU A 343 -10.74 15.18 -1.92
CA GLU A 343 -10.80 15.79 -0.59
C GLU A 343 -10.88 14.71 0.50
N LEU A 344 -10.33 15.00 1.68
CA LEU A 344 -10.30 14.03 2.79
C LEU A 344 -11.71 13.70 3.31
N ARG A 345 -12.63 14.66 3.26
CA ARG A 345 -14.01 14.49 3.74
C ARG A 345 -14.82 13.50 2.89
N ASP A 346 -14.42 13.28 1.64
CA ASP A 346 -15.13 12.40 0.70
C ASP A 346 -14.80 10.92 0.90
N MET A 347 -13.82 10.58 1.73
CA MET A 347 -13.34 9.20 1.89
C MET A 347 -14.44 8.21 2.28
N ASP A 348 -15.32 8.59 3.21
CA ASP A 348 -16.39 7.73 3.69
C ASP A 348 -17.51 7.52 2.65
N GLY A 349 -17.78 8.53 1.81
CA GLY A 349 -18.80 8.47 0.77
C GLY A 349 -18.34 7.90 -0.57
N ALA A 350 -17.03 7.73 -0.77
CA ALA A 350 -16.49 7.32 -2.06
C ALA A 350 -16.88 5.89 -2.46
N LEU A 351 -17.40 5.77 -3.69
CA LEU A 351 -17.80 4.52 -4.35
C LEU A 351 -17.21 4.46 -5.77
N PRO A 352 -16.96 3.25 -6.30
CA PRO A 352 -16.62 3.06 -7.72
C PRO A 352 -17.68 3.65 -8.64
N LYS A 353 -17.24 4.23 -9.76
CA LYS A 353 -18.15 4.77 -10.79
C LYS A 353 -18.85 3.68 -11.61
N ALA A 354 -18.23 2.51 -11.70
CA ALA A 354 -18.73 1.37 -12.46
C ALA A 354 -18.44 0.09 -11.68
N TRP A 355 -19.40 -0.83 -11.73
CA TRP A 355 -19.32 -2.16 -11.15
C TRP A 355 -19.24 -3.15 -12.32
N PRO A 356 -18.12 -3.86 -12.51
CA PRO A 356 -18.04 -4.88 -13.54
C PRO A 356 -19.06 -5.99 -13.25
N PRO A 357 -19.70 -6.55 -14.30
CA PRO A 357 -20.73 -7.56 -14.10
C PRO A 357 -20.13 -8.82 -13.49
N ALA A 358 -20.82 -9.38 -12.50
CA ALA A 358 -20.48 -10.66 -11.92
C ALA A 358 -20.70 -11.81 -12.92
N HIS A 359 -20.05 -12.94 -12.68
CA HIS A 359 -20.22 -14.14 -13.50
C HIS A 359 -21.67 -14.65 -13.35
N PRO A 360 -22.38 -15.04 -14.43
CA PRO A 360 -23.82 -15.36 -14.38
C PRO A 360 -24.22 -16.46 -13.40
N LEU A 361 -23.29 -17.32 -12.98
CA LEU A 361 -23.54 -18.45 -12.08
C LEU A 361 -23.13 -18.21 -10.62
N SER A 362 -22.87 -16.97 -10.22
CA SER A 362 -22.45 -16.62 -8.85
C SER A 362 -23.63 -16.09 -8.04
N LEU A 363 -23.94 -16.71 -6.89
CA LEU A 363 -25.06 -16.31 -6.01
C LEU A 363 -24.78 -15.00 -5.27
N THR A 364 -23.52 -14.71 -5.01
CA THR A 364 -23.08 -13.50 -4.34
C THR A 364 -21.87 -12.94 -5.06
N ALA A 365 -21.87 -11.64 -5.36
CA ALA A 365 -20.69 -10.94 -5.84
C ALA A 365 -20.17 -10.01 -4.74
N ARG A 366 -18.94 -10.25 -4.27
CA ARG A 366 -18.25 -9.41 -3.29
C ARG A 366 -17.20 -8.57 -3.99
N TYR A 367 -17.48 -7.29 -4.12
CA TYR A 367 -16.57 -6.31 -4.67
C TYR A 367 -15.67 -5.76 -3.56
N ARG A 368 -14.36 -5.78 -3.77
CA ARG A 368 -13.37 -5.21 -2.84
C ARG A 368 -12.66 -4.04 -3.49
N PHE A 369 -12.53 -2.95 -2.75
CA PHE A 369 -11.82 -1.75 -3.21
C PHE A 369 -11.25 -0.97 -2.05
N THR A 370 -10.23 -0.18 -2.32
CA THR A 370 -9.59 0.68 -1.32
C THR A 370 -9.86 2.14 -1.68
N VAL A 371 -10.30 2.94 -0.71
CA VAL A 371 -10.40 4.39 -0.86
C VAL A 371 -9.14 5.02 -0.27
N CYS A 372 -8.35 5.67 -1.12
CA CYS A 372 -7.09 6.30 -0.77
C CYS A 372 -7.29 7.81 -0.54
N PRO A 373 -6.74 8.38 0.55
CA PRO A 373 -6.79 9.82 0.80
C PRO A 373 -6.06 10.61 -0.30
N PRO A 374 -6.40 11.89 -0.54
CA PRO A 374 -5.56 12.75 -1.36
C PRO A 374 -4.24 13.01 -0.63
N ARG A 375 -3.14 12.47 -1.17
CA ARG A 375 -1.81 12.62 -0.58
C ARG A 375 -1.10 13.89 -1.03
N VAL A 376 -0.19 14.38 -0.20
CA VAL A 376 0.72 15.45 -0.58
C VAL A 376 1.65 14.97 -1.71
N PRO A 377 1.95 15.80 -2.73
CA PRO A 377 2.89 15.39 -3.77
C PRO A 377 4.30 15.18 -3.21
N ALA A 378 4.96 14.08 -3.58
CA ALA A 378 6.31 13.69 -3.13
C ALA A 378 7.42 14.77 -3.25
N LYS A 379 7.24 15.74 -4.15
CA LYS A 379 8.21 16.82 -4.39
C LYS A 379 7.90 18.09 -3.58
N ALA A 380 6.82 18.11 -2.80
CA ALA A 380 6.49 19.24 -1.96
C ALA A 380 7.59 19.45 -0.91
N LYS A 381 7.93 20.71 -0.67
CA LYS A 381 8.92 21.10 0.33
C LYS A 381 8.26 21.93 1.41
N GLU A 382 8.92 22.06 2.56
CA GLU A 382 8.48 22.97 3.62
C GLU A 382 8.21 24.38 3.06
N ASP A 383 7.07 24.98 3.43
CA ASP A 383 6.71 26.32 2.94
C ASP A 383 7.67 27.39 3.51
N PRO A 384 8.11 28.38 2.70
CA PRO A 384 8.99 29.45 3.16
C PRO A 384 8.45 30.26 4.36
N LEU A 385 7.13 30.26 4.61
CA LEU A 385 6.51 30.85 5.78
C LEU A 385 7.07 30.27 7.08
N LEU A 386 7.28 28.95 7.15
CA LEU A 386 7.87 28.28 8.31
C LEU A 386 9.31 28.75 8.55
N GLY A 387 10.10 28.88 7.49
CA GLY A 387 11.46 29.42 7.56
C GLY A 387 11.51 30.86 8.08
N ARG A 388 10.60 31.72 7.63
CA ARG A 388 10.51 33.12 8.12
C ARG A 388 10.14 33.19 9.60
N TRP A 389 9.20 32.37 10.06
CA TRP A 389 8.84 32.32 11.48
C TRP A 389 9.97 31.75 12.35
N ARG A 390 10.73 30.76 11.88
CA ARG A 390 11.93 30.27 12.58
C ARG A 390 12.98 31.37 12.77
N GLN A 391 13.21 32.21 11.76
CA GLN A 391 14.12 33.36 11.88
C GLN A 391 13.67 34.37 12.94
N VAL A 392 12.35 34.61 13.06
CA VAL A 392 11.79 35.48 14.11
C VAL A 392 12.08 34.88 15.49
N ASP A 393 11.81 33.58 15.68
CA ASP A 393 12.04 32.88 16.95
C ASP A 393 13.53 32.78 17.32
N GLU A 394 14.42 32.54 16.35
CA GLU A 394 15.87 32.49 16.57
C GLU A 394 16.42 33.84 17.04
N HIS A 395 16.01 34.93 16.40
CA HIS A 395 16.40 36.27 16.80
C HIS A 395 15.79 36.67 18.14
N TRP A 396 14.54 36.28 18.40
CA TRP A 396 13.92 36.42 19.72
C TRP A 396 14.78 35.78 20.81
N ALA A 397 15.10 34.49 20.64
CA ALA A 397 15.92 33.74 21.59
C ALA A 397 17.32 34.35 21.76
N SER A 398 17.96 34.75 20.66
CA SER A 398 19.29 35.38 20.70
C SER A 398 19.28 36.71 21.46
N ARG A 399 18.25 37.55 21.26
CA ARG A 399 18.14 38.84 21.97
C ARG A 399 17.80 38.65 23.45
N VAL A 400 16.91 37.72 23.79
CA VAL A 400 16.62 37.37 25.18
C VAL A 400 17.91 36.92 25.88
N GLN A 401 18.67 36.00 25.28
CA GLN A 401 19.93 35.52 25.83
C GLN A 401 20.97 36.64 26.02
N ALA A 402 21.08 37.55 25.05
CA ALA A 402 21.99 38.69 25.15
C ALA A 402 21.61 39.63 26.31
N LEU A 403 20.31 39.84 26.55
CA LEU A 403 19.81 40.63 27.68
C LEU A 403 20.03 39.94 29.02
N GLU A 404 19.87 38.61 29.10
CA GLU A 404 20.17 37.83 30.30
C GLU A 404 21.64 37.96 30.69
N GLN A 405 22.55 37.79 29.72
CA GLN A 405 23.98 37.99 29.93
C GLN A 405 24.28 39.44 30.34
N ALA A 406 23.58 40.41 29.74
CA ALA A 406 23.81 41.80 30.03
C ALA A 406 23.40 42.20 31.45
N LEU A 407 22.27 41.68 31.94
CA LEU A 407 21.79 41.85 33.31
C LEU A 407 22.64 41.10 34.34
N ALA A 408 23.12 39.89 34.02
CA ALA A 408 24.03 39.15 34.89
C ALA A 408 25.35 39.91 35.09
N ALA A 409 25.95 40.41 34.01
CA ALA A 409 27.17 41.21 34.09
C ALA A 409 26.98 42.52 34.88
N ALA A 410 25.79 43.15 34.78
CA ALA A 410 25.46 44.34 35.57
C ALA A 410 25.30 44.00 37.07
N ASP A 411 24.83 42.80 37.42
CA ASP A 411 24.72 42.36 38.81
C ASP A 411 26.10 42.04 39.41
N ASP A 412 26.95 41.34 38.66
CA ASP A 412 28.33 41.07 39.07
C ASP A 412 29.10 42.36 39.31
N HIS A 413 28.95 43.34 38.41
CA HIS A 413 29.56 44.65 38.54
C HIS A 413 29.04 45.40 39.78
N ARG A 414 27.73 45.34 40.05
CA ARG A 414 27.12 45.88 41.27
C ARG A 414 27.70 45.24 42.54
N GLY A 415 27.89 43.92 42.54
CA GLY A 415 28.52 43.19 43.64
C GLY A 415 29.96 43.63 43.90
N GLN A 416 30.74 43.83 42.84
CA GLN A 416 32.11 44.37 42.92
C GLN A 416 32.11 45.78 43.51
N LEU A 417 31.24 46.68 43.05
CA LEU A 417 31.13 48.04 43.58
C LEU A 417 30.78 48.06 45.08
N ALA A 418 29.85 47.21 45.51
CA ALA A 418 29.47 47.07 46.91
C ALA A 418 30.65 46.63 47.80
N SER A 419 31.49 45.72 47.30
CA SER A 419 32.67 45.25 48.03
C SER A 419 33.80 46.29 48.10
N THR A 420 33.93 47.13 47.07
CA THR A 420 35.05 48.07 46.93
C THR A 420 34.77 49.37 47.68
N PHE A 421 33.51 49.83 47.68
CA PHE A 421 33.09 51.09 48.29
C PHE A 421 31.98 50.84 49.32
N SER A 422 32.36 50.69 50.59
CA SER A 422 31.40 50.43 51.68
C SER A 422 30.34 51.51 51.87
N ARG A 423 30.59 52.72 51.36
CA ARG A 423 29.65 53.87 51.40
C ARG A 423 28.59 53.83 50.29
N LEU A 424 28.80 53.08 49.20
CA LEU A 424 27.85 52.97 48.08
C LEU A 424 26.68 52.01 48.33
N VAL A 425 26.69 51.26 49.44
CA VAL A 425 25.69 50.22 49.73
C VAL A 425 24.25 50.76 49.65
N GLY A 426 24.00 52.00 50.09
CA GLY A 426 22.67 52.63 50.02
C GLY A 426 22.18 52.91 48.59
N ALA A 427 23.06 53.43 47.72
CA ALA A 427 22.74 53.71 46.33
C ALA A 427 22.54 52.41 45.51
N LEU A 428 23.34 51.38 45.79
CA LEU A 428 23.30 50.09 45.10
C LEU A 428 22.04 49.25 45.43
N VAL A 429 21.34 49.55 46.54
CA VAL A 429 20.03 48.95 46.86
C VAL A 429 18.94 49.45 45.90
N GLY A 430 18.97 50.73 45.52
CA GLY A 430 18.04 51.29 44.53
C GLY A 430 18.18 50.64 43.16
N LEU A 431 19.44 50.48 42.71
CA LEU A 431 19.80 49.80 41.46
C LEU A 431 19.49 48.29 41.51
N GLY A 432 19.47 47.68 42.70
CA GLY A 432 19.06 46.30 42.88
C GLY A 432 17.58 46.05 42.62
N ARG A 433 16.71 47.01 42.95
CA ARG A 433 15.26 46.89 42.69
C ARG A 433 14.96 47.04 41.20
N THR A 434 15.65 47.95 40.52
CA THR A 434 15.52 48.11 39.07
C THR A 434 16.04 46.89 38.32
N HIS A 435 17.18 46.32 38.75
CA HIS A 435 17.67 45.04 38.24
C HIS A 435 16.65 43.90 38.41
N GLY A 436 16.11 43.71 39.62
CA GLY A 436 15.12 42.65 39.88
C GLY A 436 13.82 42.81 39.08
N GLY A 437 13.37 44.05 38.86
CA GLY A 437 12.23 44.35 37.99
C GLY A 437 12.48 43.97 36.53
N LEU A 438 13.63 44.38 35.97
CA LEU A 438 14.03 44.04 34.60
C LEU A 438 14.24 42.52 34.42
N GLN A 439 14.76 41.83 35.44
CA GLN A 439 14.95 40.38 35.39
C GLN A 439 13.62 39.62 35.39
N SER A 440 12.64 40.06 36.18
CA SER A 440 11.29 39.46 36.18
C SER A 440 10.62 39.61 34.82
N GLU A 441 10.67 40.82 34.24
CA GLU A 441 10.08 41.10 32.92
C GLU A 441 10.78 40.30 31.81
N LEU A 442 12.11 40.15 31.86
CA LEU A 442 12.86 39.30 30.92
C LEU A 442 12.44 37.83 31.02
N SER A 443 12.23 37.32 32.24
CA SER A 443 11.79 35.93 32.47
C SER A 443 10.39 35.70 31.89
N ASP A 444 9.48 36.65 32.05
CA ASP A 444 8.11 36.56 31.50
C ASP A 444 8.11 36.59 29.96
N LEU A 445 9.01 37.36 29.35
CA LEU A 445 9.20 37.36 27.90
C LEU A 445 9.89 36.07 27.43
N ALA A 446 10.91 35.57 28.14
CA ALA A 446 11.63 34.36 27.77
C ALA A 446 10.73 33.11 27.66
N ALA A 447 9.63 33.07 28.42
CA ALA A 447 8.63 31.99 28.36
C ALA A 447 7.78 31.98 27.07
N GLN A 448 7.81 33.06 26.28
CA GLN A 448 6.95 33.24 25.11
C GLN A 448 7.66 32.90 23.80
N ARG A 449 6.86 32.55 22.78
CA ARG A 449 7.35 32.27 21.42
C ARG A 449 6.54 33.06 20.38
N PRO A 450 7.15 34.03 19.68
CA PRO A 450 6.47 34.85 18.68
C PRO A 450 5.69 34.05 17.62
N SER A 451 6.25 32.94 17.13
CA SER A 451 5.59 32.11 16.11
C SER A 451 4.25 31.47 16.53
N ARG A 452 4.01 31.29 17.84
CA ARG A 452 2.76 30.72 18.38
C ARG A 452 1.69 31.77 18.68
N ALA A 453 2.13 32.99 18.99
CA ALA A 453 1.28 34.13 19.32
C ALA A 453 0.63 34.73 18.06
N GLY A 454 1.32 34.62 16.91
CA GLY A 454 0.85 35.12 15.62
C GLY A 454 1.33 36.55 15.32
N PRO A 455 1.02 37.09 14.12
CA PRO A 455 1.64 38.30 13.58
C PRO A 455 1.52 39.56 14.44
N ALA A 456 0.33 39.81 15.00
CA ALA A 456 0.08 41.02 15.79
C ALA A 456 0.84 40.97 17.12
N GLU A 457 0.64 39.89 17.88
CA GLU A 457 1.26 39.73 19.19
C GLU A 457 2.78 39.56 19.09
N ALA A 458 3.31 38.91 18.05
CA ALA A 458 4.75 38.83 17.80
C ALA A 458 5.41 40.22 17.63
N ARG A 459 4.73 41.18 17.01
CA ARG A 459 5.23 42.57 16.87
C ARG A 459 5.26 43.26 18.23
N ASP A 460 4.21 43.09 19.03
CA ASP A 460 4.14 43.65 20.38
C ASP A 460 5.23 43.08 21.28
N LEU A 461 5.51 41.78 21.19
CA LEU A 461 6.61 41.14 21.92
C LEU A 461 7.97 41.69 21.54
N LEU A 462 8.26 41.81 20.24
CA LEU A 462 9.52 42.38 19.77
C LEU A 462 9.71 43.83 20.23
N GLN A 463 8.63 44.62 20.30
CA GLN A 463 8.65 45.99 20.81
C GLN A 463 9.00 46.04 22.29
N ARG A 464 8.36 45.20 23.13
CA ARG A 464 8.69 45.10 24.57
C ARG A 464 10.15 44.73 24.82
N LEU A 465 10.71 43.84 23.99
CA LEU A 465 12.12 43.46 24.09
C LEU A 465 13.08 44.62 23.78
N VAL A 466 12.70 45.54 22.88
CA VAL A 466 13.47 46.77 22.61
C VAL A 466 13.43 47.73 23.80
N GLU A 467 12.26 47.86 24.45
CA GLU A 467 12.11 48.71 25.63
C GLU A 467 12.93 48.20 26.81
N LEU A 468 12.94 46.88 27.01
CA LEU A 468 13.73 46.20 28.04
C LEU A 468 15.24 46.41 27.84
N ASP A 469 15.74 46.30 26.60
CA ASP A 469 17.14 46.59 26.23
C ASP A 469 17.54 48.04 26.57
N GLY A 470 16.63 48.99 26.33
CA GLY A 470 16.78 50.38 26.77
C GLY A 470 16.80 50.54 28.30
N GLY A 471 16.09 49.69 29.04
CA GLY A 471 16.14 49.60 30.50
C GLY A 471 17.51 49.12 31.01
N VAL A 472 18.02 48.01 30.46
CA VAL A 472 19.33 47.44 30.85
C VAL A 472 20.48 48.41 30.55
N SER A 473 20.43 49.10 29.42
CA SER A 473 21.44 50.10 29.04
C SER A 473 21.49 51.28 30.01
N ARG A 474 20.33 51.75 30.49
CA ARG A 474 20.26 52.83 31.51
C ARG A 474 20.82 52.37 32.85
N LEU A 475 20.48 51.16 33.30
CA LEU A 475 20.99 50.60 34.55
C LEU A 475 22.53 50.57 34.58
N ARG A 476 23.17 50.17 33.48
CA ARG A 476 24.63 50.16 33.36
C ARG A 476 25.24 51.55 33.44
N SER A 477 24.65 52.53 32.75
CA SER A 477 25.11 53.92 32.83
C SER A 477 25.03 54.47 34.25
N GLU A 478 23.95 54.18 34.98
CA GLU A 478 23.79 54.61 36.38
C GLU A 478 24.82 53.94 37.32
N GLN A 479 25.21 52.70 37.05
CA GLN A 479 26.28 52.01 37.79
C GLN A 479 27.66 52.64 37.53
N ASP A 480 27.99 52.92 36.28
CA ASP A 480 29.26 53.55 35.89
C ASP A 480 29.40 54.96 36.53
N ASP A 481 28.32 55.74 36.54
CA ASP A 481 28.28 57.06 37.17
C ASP A 481 28.47 56.98 38.70
N ALA A 482 27.81 56.02 39.36
CA ALA A 482 27.96 55.79 40.80
C ALA A 482 29.38 55.34 41.19
N GLU A 483 30.02 54.49 40.37
CA GLU A 483 31.41 54.11 40.57
C GLU A 483 32.35 55.33 40.49
N HIS A 484 32.15 56.18 39.49
CA HIS A 484 33.01 57.32 39.26
C HIS A 484 32.96 58.32 40.41
N GLU A 485 31.77 58.62 40.93
CA GLU A 485 31.60 59.51 42.08
C GLU A 485 32.31 58.97 43.33
N ALA A 486 32.17 57.67 43.63
CA ALA A 486 32.81 57.06 44.79
C ALA A 486 34.35 57.11 44.72
N ARG A 487 34.94 56.89 43.54
CA ARG A 487 36.40 57.01 43.35
C ARG A 487 36.91 58.42 43.64
N VAL A 488 36.16 59.45 43.27
CA VAL A 488 36.55 60.85 43.51
C VAL A 488 36.53 61.18 45.00
N GLU A 489 35.55 60.67 45.73
CA GLU A 489 35.42 60.92 47.17
C GLU A 489 36.48 60.18 48.01
N ASP A 490 36.76 58.91 47.71
CA ASP A 490 37.80 58.14 48.42
C ASP A 490 39.19 58.75 48.25
N GLU A 491 39.51 59.23 47.04
CA GLU A 491 40.79 59.88 46.76
C GLU A 491 40.92 61.21 47.50
N ARG A 492 39.82 61.98 47.62
CA ARG A 492 39.78 63.20 48.44
C ARG A 492 40.09 62.90 49.91
N ALA A 493 39.45 61.88 50.47
CA ALA A 493 39.66 61.49 51.86
C ALA A 493 41.11 61.07 52.14
N ARG A 494 41.75 60.36 51.20
CA ARG A 494 43.17 59.97 51.32
C ARG A 494 44.12 61.17 51.30
N GLN A 495 43.93 62.09 50.36
CA GLN A 495 44.79 63.28 50.25
C GLN A 495 44.66 64.17 51.50
N GLU A 496 43.45 64.32 52.03
CA GLU A 496 43.20 65.10 53.24
C GLU A 496 43.83 64.47 54.49
N ALA A 497 43.74 63.15 54.65
CA ALA A 497 44.40 62.43 55.74
C ALA A 497 45.94 62.54 55.68
N ALA A 498 46.53 62.40 54.50
CA ALA A 498 47.98 62.50 54.31
C ALA A 498 48.52 63.93 54.49
N TRP A 499 47.72 64.95 54.16
CA TRP A 499 48.05 66.34 54.47
C TRP A 499 47.98 66.62 55.98
N ASN A 500 46.89 66.21 56.65
CA ASN A 500 46.73 66.38 58.09
C ASN A 500 47.88 65.75 58.89
N ALA A 501 48.31 64.53 58.52
CA ALA A 501 49.42 63.84 59.17
C ALA A 501 50.74 64.63 59.07
N ARG A 502 51.03 65.24 57.91
CA ARG A 502 52.24 66.04 57.69
C ARG A 502 52.24 67.33 58.49
N VAL A 503 51.11 68.05 58.51
CA VAL A 503 50.97 69.31 59.27
C VAL A 503 51.12 69.07 60.79
N GLU A 504 50.51 68.01 61.31
CA GLU A 504 50.60 67.67 62.73
C GLU A 504 52.01 67.22 63.15
N GLN A 505 52.74 66.52 62.28
CA GLN A 505 54.14 66.16 62.54
C GLN A 505 55.04 67.39 62.64
N ALA A 506 54.94 68.32 61.67
CA ALA A 506 55.74 69.54 61.66
C ALA A 506 55.47 70.42 62.91
N ARG A 507 54.22 70.49 63.38
CA ARG A 507 53.86 71.20 64.62
C ARG A 507 54.49 70.62 65.87
N ARG A 508 54.69 69.30 65.93
CA ARG A 508 55.31 68.62 67.08
C ARG A 508 56.83 68.83 67.14
N GLU A 509 57.50 68.98 66.01
CA GLU A 509 58.97 69.11 65.93
C GLU A 509 59.45 70.55 66.21
N LEU A 510 58.60 71.56 65.97
CA LEU A 510 58.93 72.99 66.15
C LEU A 510 59.43 73.38 67.56
N PRO A 511 58.78 72.97 68.68
CA PRO A 511 59.23 73.35 70.01
C PRO A 511 60.61 72.76 70.36
N ALA A 512 60.86 71.52 69.94
CA ALA A 512 62.13 70.84 70.19
C ALA A 512 63.30 71.51 69.46
N LYS A 513 63.08 71.95 68.22
CA LYS A 513 64.09 72.67 67.42
C LYS A 513 64.37 74.08 67.93
N ARG A 514 63.37 74.78 68.46
CA ARG A 514 63.56 76.08 69.14
C ARG A 514 64.43 75.94 70.38
N ALA A 515 64.14 74.95 71.23
CA ALA A 515 64.96 74.69 72.42
C ALA A 515 66.41 74.30 72.08
N GLU A 516 66.63 73.53 71.01
CA GLU A 516 67.99 73.16 70.56
C GLU A 516 68.80 74.37 70.08
N LEU A 517 68.14 75.37 69.48
CA LEU A 517 68.75 76.62 69.05
C LEU A 517 69.17 77.48 70.26
N ASP A 518 68.27 77.66 71.22
CA ASP A 518 68.50 78.45 72.43
C ASP A 518 69.69 77.90 73.25
N ASP A 519 69.77 76.58 73.42
CA ASP A 519 70.89 75.92 74.12
C ASP A 519 72.24 76.12 73.38
N ALA A 520 72.23 76.06 72.05
CA ALA A 520 73.42 76.26 71.24
C ALA A 520 73.92 77.71 71.30
N GLU A 521 73.01 78.69 71.32
CA GLU A 521 73.35 80.11 71.48
C GLU A 521 73.90 80.42 72.88
N ALA A 522 73.31 79.86 73.94
CA ALA A 522 73.80 79.99 75.30
C ALA A 522 75.24 79.45 75.45
N ARG A 523 75.54 78.30 74.85
CA ARG A 523 76.88 77.69 74.85
C ARG A 523 77.91 78.58 74.15
N ARG A 524 77.52 79.21 73.04
CA ARG A 524 78.36 80.14 72.27
C ARG A 524 78.72 81.38 73.08
N THR A 525 77.77 81.95 73.82
CA THR A 525 78.05 83.11 74.71
C THR A 525 79.06 82.76 75.80
N THR A 526 78.95 81.59 76.44
CA THR A 526 79.88 81.14 77.47
C THR A 526 81.30 80.96 76.93
N LEU A 527 81.44 80.24 75.80
CA LEU A 527 82.74 80.00 75.15
C LEU A 527 83.44 81.28 74.69
N ARG A 528 82.67 82.31 74.32
CA ARG A 528 83.23 83.64 73.98
C ARG A 528 83.83 84.33 75.20
N GLY A 529 83.14 84.24 76.35
CA GLY A 529 83.65 84.75 77.63
C GLY A 529 84.95 84.07 78.05
N GLU A 530 85.03 82.74 77.97
CA GLU A 530 86.24 81.96 78.31
C GLU A 530 87.42 82.32 77.39
N ARG A 531 87.17 82.54 76.09
CA ARG A 531 88.18 82.98 75.13
C ARG A 531 88.75 84.35 75.50
N ASP A 532 87.89 85.30 75.81
CA ASP A 532 88.27 86.68 76.12
C ASP A 532 89.01 86.77 77.48
N GLU A 533 88.72 85.86 78.42
CA GLU A 533 89.51 85.67 79.65
C GLU A 533 90.90 85.08 79.36
N ALA A 534 90.97 84.05 78.51
CA ALA A 534 92.25 83.46 78.09
C ALA A 534 93.14 84.45 77.32
N GLU A 535 92.54 85.35 76.53
CA GLU A 535 93.24 86.42 75.82
C GLU A 535 93.79 87.49 76.78
N ARG A 536 92.98 87.92 77.76
CA ARG A 536 93.44 88.84 78.82
C ARG A 536 94.57 88.23 79.65
N ALA A 537 94.48 86.95 80.01
CA ALA A 537 95.54 86.24 80.74
C ALA A 537 96.85 86.12 79.94
N LEU A 538 96.77 85.99 78.61
CA LEU A 538 97.94 85.96 77.73
C LEU A 538 98.65 87.32 77.66
N GLY A 539 97.89 88.43 77.69
CA GLY A 539 98.42 89.80 77.66
C GLY A 539 99.11 90.24 78.97
N ALA A 540 98.70 89.70 80.11
CA ALA A 540 99.18 90.12 81.44
C ALA A 540 100.33 89.26 82.04
N SER A 541 100.77 88.19 81.36
CA SER A 541 101.73 87.23 81.93
C SER A 541 103.20 87.58 81.66
N ASP A 542 103.96 87.80 82.74
CA ASP A 542 105.45 87.83 82.80
C ASP A 542 106.08 86.43 83.02
N GLY A 543 105.27 85.38 83.08
CA GLY A 543 105.72 84.00 83.24
C GLY A 543 106.51 83.44 82.05
N GLY A 544 107.38 82.46 82.33
CA GLY A 544 108.26 81.82 81.35
C GLY A 544 107.56 81.20 80.14
N LYS A 545 108.35 80.90 79.09
CA LYS A 545 107.93 80.48 77.73
C LYS A 545 106.82 79.40 77.67
N GLN A 546 106.71 78.55 78.68
CA GLN A 546 105.71 77.48 78.79
C GLN A 546 104.29 78.02 79.05
N VAL A 547 104.11 79.00 79.92
CA VAL A 547 102.79 79.55 80.31
C VAL A 547 102.10 80.24 79.13
N ARG A 548 102.87 80.98 78.32
CA ARG A 548 102.36 81.62 77.09
C ARG A 548 101.99 80.61 76.01
N LYS A 549 102.62 79.42 75.97
CA LYS A 549 102.28 78.36 75.01
C LYS A 549 100.93 77.72 75.34
N ASP A 550 100.70 77.45 76.63
CA ASP A 550 99.44 76.85 77.10
C ASP A 550 98.24 77.79 76.91
N LEU A 551 98.43 79.10 77.16
CA LEU A 551 97.38 80.10 76.91
C LEU A 551 97.06 80.26 75.41
N ARG A 552 98.05 80.21 74.52
CA ARG A 552 97.81 80.17 73.06
C ARG A 552 97.07 78.91 72.62
N ALA A 553 97.36 77.76 73.24
CA ALA A 553 96.66 76.51 72.94
C ALA A 553 95.18 76.57 73.37
N ARG A 554 94.88 77.18 74.52
CA ARG A 554 93.49 77.41 74.98
C ARG A 554 92.73 78.35 74.04
N LEU A 555 93.33 79.46 73.64
CA LEU A 555 92.74 80.40 72.68
C LEU A 555 92.35 79.72 71.35
N ARG A 556 93.25 78.89 70.80
CA ARG A 556 92.98 78.16 69.58
C ARG A 556 91.85 77.15 69.76
N LYS A 557 91.82 76.42 70.88
CA LYS A 557 90.74 75.48 71.21
C LYS A 557 89.39 76.17 71.29
N HIS A 558 89.29 77.30 72.00
CA HIS A 558 88.04 78.05 72.12
C HIS A 558 87.59 78.66 70.78
N SER A 559 88.53 79.07 69.91
CA SER A 559 88.20 79.53 68.55
C SER A 559 87.61 78.41 67.69
N ASP A 560 88.23 77.23 67.67
CA ASP A 560 87.74 76.09 66.88
C ASP A 560 86.36 75.60 67.37
N GLU A 561 86.08 75.73 68.67
CA GLU A 561 84.80 75.35 69.28
C GLU A 561 83.67 76.33 68.95
N LEU A 562 83.97 77.64 68.88
CA LEU A 562 83.03 78.67 68.41
C LEU A 562 82.64 78.45 66.95
N ASP A 563 83.60 78.16 66.07
CA ASP A 563 83.34 77.91 64.65
C ASP A 563 82.45 76.66 64.42
N ARG A 564 82.54 75.67 65.31
CA ARG A 564 81.66 74.49 65.28
C ARG A 564 80.25 74.82 65.74
N LEU A 565 80.11 75.62 66.80
CA LEU A 565 78.81 76.06 67.31
C LEU A 565 78.07 76.95 66.31
N ASP A 566 78.76 77.89 65.67
CA ASP A 566 78.15 78.78 64.66
C ASP A 566 77.58 78.01 63.46
N ARG A 567 78.26 76.93 63.02
CA ARG A 567 77.72 76.02 61.98
C ARG A 567 76.48 75.27 62.45
N ARG A 568 76.45 74.85 63.71
CA ARG A 568 75.30 74.13 64.27
C ARG A 568 74.07 75.03 64.40
N ILE A 569 74.26 76.26 64.87
CA ILE A 569 73.19 77.27 64.98
C ILE A 569 72.55 77.54 63.61
N ARG A 570 73.36 77.74 62.56
CA ARG A 570 72.82 77.91 61.19
C ARG A 570 71.98 76.73 60.72
N LYS A 571 72.48 75.50 60.92
CA LYS A 571 71.76 74.28 60.52
C LYS A 571 70.41 74.15 61.23
N ILE A 572 70.36 74.41 62.53
CA ILE A 572 69.12 74.35 63.31
C ILE A 572 68.13 75.42 62.83
N GLY A 573 68.60 76.63 62.49
CA GLY A 573 67.76 77.70 61.95
C GLY A 573 67.10 77.36 60.60
N ASP A 574 67.83 76.70 59.69
CA ASP A 574 67.29 76.26 58.40
C ASP A 574 66.21 75.19 58.58
N GLU A 575 66.45 74.22 59.47
CA GLU A 575 65.49 73.15 59.79
C GLU A 575 64.20 73.70 60.42
N LEU A 576 64.31 74.74 61.25
CA LEU A 576 63.19 75.41 61.91
C LEU A 576 62.30 76.14 60.90
N THR A 577 62.92 76.84 59.94
CA THR A 577 62.21 77.54 58.85
C THR A 577 61.43 76.56 57.97
N ALA A 578 62.01 75.39 57.66
CA ALA A 578 61.34 74.35 56.90
C ALA A 578 60.11 73.77 57.65
N CYS A 579 60.23 73.53 58.96
CA CYS A 579 59.11 73.05 59.78
C CYS A 579 57.99 74.09 59.89
N GLU A 580 58.31 75.39 59.96
CA GLU A 580 57.32 76.47 60.00
C GLU A 580 56.55 76.61 58.69
N GLN A 581 57.21 76.39 57.54
CA GLN A 581 56.55 76.37 56.24
C GLN A 581 55.56 75.20 56.13
N GLN A 582 55.97 74.00 56.57
CA GLN A 582 55.11 72.81 56.54
C GLN A 582 53.92 72.92 57.50
N ALA A 583 54.09 73.50 58.69
CA ALA A 583 53.02 73.67 59.67
C ALA A 583 51.93 74.67 59.24
N ASN A 584 52.24 75.54 58.26
CA ASN A 584 51.34 76.59 57.76
C ASN A 584 50.80 76.32 56.33
N GLU A 585 51.09 75.15 55.75
CA GLU A 585 50.60 74.76 54.42
C GLU A 585 49.08 74.55 54.44
N ARG A 586 48.32 75.14 53.49
CA ARG A 586 46.86 74.95 53.36
C ARG A 586 46.54 73.74 52.45
N PHE A 587 45.51 72.98 52.80
CA PHE A 587 45.05 71.84 51.98
C PHE A 587 44.52 72.28 50.61
N SER A 588 44.90 71.57 49.55
CA SER A 588 44.36 71.72 48.19
C SER A 588 44.15 70.35 47.56
N PHE A 589 42.91 70.02 47.18
CA PHE A 589 42.58 68.74 46.56
C PHE A 589 42.92 68.71 45.06
N LEU A 590 43.57 67.65 44.61
CA LEU A 590 43.84 67.39 43.20
C LEU A 590 42.97 66.22 42.73
N PRO A 591 41.90 66.47 41.95
CA PRO A 591 41.02 65.39 41.50
C PRO A 591 41.75 64.41 40.58
N PRO A 592 41.46 63.10 40.67
CA PRO A 592 41.97 62.13 39.72
C PRO A 592 41.46 62.47 38.31
N PRO A 593 42.31 62.35 37.27
CA PRO A 593 41.88 62.64 35.91
C PRO A 593 40.72 61.70 35.53
N ARG A 594 39.56 62.27 35.16
CA ARG A 594 38.52 61.53 34.43
C ARG A 594 39.22 60.88 33.24
N SER A 595 39.27 59.56 33.18
CA SER A 595 39.74 58.86 32.00
C SER A 595 38.84 59.30 30.85
N LYS A 596 39.36 60.17 29.99
CA LYS A 596 38.65 60.55 28.77
C LYS A 596 38.35 59.26 28.00
N PRO A 597 37.15 59.10 27.41
CA PRO A 597 36.89 57.98 26.53
C PRO A 597 37.97 57.99 25.44
N SER A 598 38.74 56.91 25.38
CA SER A 598 39.83 56.71 24.45
C SER A 598 39.38 57.08 23.02
N PRO A 599 40.13 57.94 22.28
CA PRO A 599 39.83 58.22 20.89
C PRO A 599 40.12 56.96 20.07
N LYS A 600 39.11 56.54 19.31
CA LYS A 600 39.14 55.54 18.21
C LYS A 600 40.55 55.16 17.74
N GLY A 601 41.11 54.12 18.36
CA GLY A 601 42.28 53.43 17.86
C GLY A 601 41.89 52.55 16.68
N ARG A 602 42.35 52.93 15.48
CA ARG A 602 42.54 52.01 14.36
C ARG A 602 43.44 50.86 14.81
N GLY A 603 42.87 49.70 15.07
CA GLY A 603 43.56 48.45 15.36
C GLY A 603 42.56 47.32 15.14
N GLY A 604 42.91 46.34 14.30
CA GLY A 604 42.01 45.31 13.79
C GLY A 604 41.17 44.64 14.88
N ARG A 605 39.85 44.71 14.73
CA ARG A 605 38.88 43.95 15.54
C ARG A 605 38.92 42.50 15.12
N PHE A 606 39.42 41.64 15.99
CA PHE A 606 39.30 40.18 15.94
C PHE A 606 38.12 39.70 16.80
N VAL A 607 37.00 40.44 16.78
CA VAL A 607 35.69 40.00 17.32
C VAL A 607 34.61 40.68 16.47
N PRO A 608 33.66 39.95 15.86
CA PRO A 608 32.58 40.56 15.10
C PRO A 608 31.69 41.37 16.03
N THR A 609 31.72 42.70 15.88
CA THR A 609 30.65 43.57 16.35
C THR A 609 29.39 43.21 15.58
N ALA A 610 28.34 42.75 16.27
CA ALA A 610 27.03 42.55 15.68
C ALA A 610 26.59 43.84 14.97
N THR A 611 26.32 43.72 13.67
CA THR A 611 25.76 44.77 12.84
C THR A 611 24.48 45.29 13.46
N ALA A 612 24.45 46.59 13.74
CA ALA A 612 23.21 47.30 13.98
C ALA A 612 22.27 47.09 12.78
N GLY A 613 21.09 46.54 13.04
CA GLY A 613 19.88 46.75 12.24
C GLY A 613 19.61 45.78 11.09
N SER A 614 19.46 44.48 11.35
CA SER A 614 18.48 43.72 10.57
C SER A 614 17.13 43.84 11.28
N THR A 615 16.27 44.76 10.84
CA THR A 615 14.86 44.77 11.26
C THR A 615 14.22 43.47 10.78
N ILE A 616 14.06 42.51 11.68
CA ILE A 616 13.32 41.29 11.39
C ILE A 616 11.89 41.64 11.04
N THR A 617 11.46 41.17 9.88
CA THR A 617 10.11 41.40 9.37
C THR A 617 9.22 40.24 9.81
N VAL A 618 8.27 40.52 10.70
CA VAL A 618 7.25 39.53 11.13
C VAL A 618 6.30 39.26 9.96
N PRO A 619 6.14 38.00 9.50
CA PRO A 619 5.20 37.65 8.45
C PRO A 619 3.75 38.04 8.82
N ASP A 620 2.95 38.46 7.83
CA ASP A 620 1.53 38.80 8.03
C ASP A 620 0.62 37.57 8.22
N GLU A 621 1.08 36.38 7.82
CA GLU A 621 0.33 35.13 7.93
C GLU A 621 0.79 34.35 9.18
N ALA A 622 -0.15 33.94 10.04
CA ALA A 622 0.12 33.05 11.17
C ALA A 622 0.36 31.61 10.70
N LEU A 623 1.16 30.84 11.43
CA LEU A 623 1.33 29.41 11.20
C LEU A 623 0.00 28.64 11.36
N PRO A 624 -0.15 27.48 10.73
CA PRO A 624 -1.33 26.63 10.95
C PRO A 624 -1.34 26.09 12.37
N GLU A 625 -2.54 25.93 12.92
CA GLU A 625 -2.79 25.42 14.27
C GLU A 625 -2.54 23.91 14.35
N VAL A 626 -2.75 23.20 13.23
CA VAL A 626 -2.54 21.76 13.09
C VAL A 626 -1.87 21.45 11.75
N GLY A 627 -1.04 20.40 11.74
CA GLY A 627 -0.40 19.90 10.54
C GLY A 627 0.85 20.69 10.10
N THR A 628 1.41 20.26 8.97
CA THR A 628 2.62 20.85 8.39
C THR A 628 2.31 21.53 7.07
N LEU A 629 2.73 22.79 6.92
CA LEU A 629 2.55 23.55 5.68
C LEU A 629 3.67 23.25 4.68
N MET A 630 3.28 22.80 3.50
CA MET A 630 4.18 22.48 2.40
C MET A 630 3.84 23.30 1.15
N SER A 631 4.78 23.45 0.24
CA SER A 631 4.61 24.16 -1.02
C SER A 631 5.24 23.42 -2.20
N LEU A 632 4.58 23.46 -3.36
CA LEU A 632 5.13 22.97 -4.62
C LEU A 632 4.62 23.84 -5.77
N LYS A 633 5.54 24.46 -6.52
CA LYS A 633 5.24 25.30 -7.70
C LYS A 633 4.20 26.40 -7.41
N GLY A 634 4.28 27.04 -6.24
CA GLY A 634 3.36 28.11 -5.83
C GLY A 634 2.02 27.64 -5.26
N GLN A 635 1.71 26.34 -5.28
CA GLN A 635 0.55 25.78 -4.58
C GLN A 635 0.96 25.35 -3.17
N ARG A 636 0.21 25.81 -2.16
CA ARG A 636 0.35 25.37 -0.77
C ARG A 636 -0.47 24.12 -0.48
N TYR A 637 0.03 23.27 0.38
CA TYR A 637 -0.60 22.06 0.88
C TYR A 637 -0.50 22.06 2.40
N LEU A 638 -1.60 21.80 3.09
CA LEU A 638 -1.59 21.58 4.53
C LEU A 638 -1.71 20.07 4.77
N VAL A 639 -0.71 19.49 5.41
CA VAL A 639 -0.65 18.06 5.69
C VAL A 639 -1.11 17.80 7.11
N ILE A 640 -2.15 16.98 7.28
CA ILE A 640 -2.63 16.53 8.59
C ILE A 640 -2.54 15.01 8.68
N ASP A 641 -2.17 14.48 9.85
CA ASP A 641 -1.93 13.05 10.04
C ASP A 641 -3.13 12.31 10.62
N THR A 642 -4.06 13.04 11.24
CA THR A 642 -5.14 12.47 12.05
C THR A 642 -6.49 13.09 11.73
N TRP A 643 -7.56 12.29 11.87
CA TRP A 643 -8.93 12.72 11.59
C TRP A 643 -9.43 13.81 12.55
N GLU A 644 -8.93 13.84 13.79
CA GLU A 644 -9.29 14.87 14.78
C GLU A 644 -8.84 16.28 14.36
N HIS A 645 -7.82 16.38 13.49
CA HIS A 645 -7.34 17.65 12.96
C HIS A 645 -8.10 18.10 11.70
N LEU A 646 -9.09 17.34 11.20
CA LEU A 646 -9.78 17.65 9.95
C LEU A 646 -10.43 19.04 9.97
N GLU A 647 -11.29 19.33 10.96
CA GLU A 647 -12.01 20.62 11.00
C GLU A 647 -11.07 21.82 11.18
N LEU A 648 -10.07 21.70 12.06
CA LEU A 648 -9.08 22.75 12.29
C LEU A 648 -8.19 22.93 11.06
N GLY A 649 -7.79 21.82 10.43
CA GLY A 649 -6.99 21.79 9.21
C GLY A 649 -7.72 22.43 8.03
N GLU A 650 -9.02 22.22 7.87
CA GLU A 650 -9.81 22.86 6.81
C GLU A 650 -9.88 24.38 6.97
N ARG A 651 -10.11 24.87 8.19
CA ARG A 651 -10.10 26.31 8.49
C ARG A 651 -8.72 26.92 8.22
N ALA A 652 -7.66 26.26 8.68
CA ALA A 652 -6.28 26.68 8.46
C ALA A 652 -5.90 26.66 6.96
N ALA A 653 -6.29 25.60 6.24
CA ALA A 653 -6.05 25.45 4.82
C ALA A 653 -6.77 26.54 4.02
N GLN A 654 -8.03 26.85 4.36
CA GLN A 654 -8.77 27.95 3.73
C GLN A 654 -8.10 29.30 4.00
N ARG A 655 -7.72 29.59 5.25
CA ARG A 655 -7.00 30.81 5.64
C ARG A 655 -5.68 30.99 4.87
N LEU A 656 -4.93 29.91 4.69
CA LEU A 656 -3.61 29.91 4.05
C LEU A 656 -3.67 29.68 2.53
N SER A 657 -4.87 29.57 1.95
CA SER A 657 -5.10 29.18 0.54
C SER A 657 -4.36 27.89 0.14
N ALA A 658 -4.32 26.93 1.06
CA ALA A 658 -3.67 25.63 0.91
C ALA A 658 -4.69 24.51 0.60
N ARG A 659 -4.25 23.44 -0.07
CA ARG A 659 -5.03 22.21 -0.24
C ARG A 659 -4.77 21.27 0.91
N LEU A 660 -5.82 20.83 1.60
CA LEU A 660 -5.68 19.85 2.67
C LEU A 660 -5.35 18.46 2.10
N ARG A 661 -4.33 17.80 2.64
CA ARG A 661 -3.81 16.51 2.17
C ARG A 661 -3.39 15.62 3.35
N ALA A 662 -3.38 14.31 3.11
CA ALA A 662 -2.73 13.34 3.98
C ALA A 662 -1.21 13.28 3.71
N PRO A 663 -0.42 12.68 4.62
CA PRO A 663 1.00 12.39 4.42
C PRO A 663 1.27 11.61 3.13
N GLU A 664 2.51 11.66 2.67
CA GLU A 664 2.96 10.91 1.49
C GLU A 664 2.82 9.38 1.70
N ASP A 665 3.10 8.94 2.92
CA ASP A 665 3.10 7.53 3.32
C ASP A 665 1.74 7.03 3.85
N ALA A 666 0.70 7.87 3.77
CA ALA A 666 -0.62 7.61 4.37
C ALA A 666 -1.32 6.38 3.82
#